data_AF-A0A2V8FTY8-F1
#
_entry.id   AF-A0A2V8FTY8-F1
#
_cell.length_a   1.000
_cell.length_b   1.000
_cell.length_c   1.000
_cell.angle_alpha   90.00
_cell.angle_beta   90.00
_cell.angle_gamma   90.00
#
_symmetry.space_group_name_H-M   'P 1'
#
loop_
_entity.id
_entity.type
_entity.pdbx_description
1 polymer ?
#
loop_
_entity_poly.entity_id
_entity_poly.type
_entity_poly.pdbx_seq_one_letter_code
_entity_poly.pdbx_strand_id
1 'polypeptide(L)'
;MGRAGRGAYEHDFTTASMLARYERALALETPGSDRARSAQADERPSITTGSRQPSPSPPMPFNKVCEIEDFARDEVAAVIREVMAHKHARFGDGFPRGAEHCKDWEVAMAVRTLREFGALRPDASILGVAAGMEDTMYYLSRHVREVMVVDRYAQPGMWSLNAPMWMLVMPQLGAQQPCVPERLIVQHMDARRLRFPDDRFDGIFSSGSIEHFGGLMDVAHAAFEMGRVLKPGGILSITTIMAIGGPPDRLGAPGSMLMFRREHLERYIVEASGLDLIDPLETNVSIATWGARRPLDATIHSYMSRAAGEGLKGQQEDYVYNDLPSLVLDWEGFTFDSVHLALRKPLRHTPVLNAWARPTEAIDAAIAADCRRLVEERSSWSPSIGTPPAPIQPPELAIAVAREQAVRMQRHLASGLLAEIAGVASENARLAAASNPSTGGVLPANWTPVQVQMPDVPPYSILVDRTERRDILVNALLAGHSAILHQPEVGLMRALTAPGDTIVDAGAHLGTMTLPMAAAGYRVLAVEASARNAALLRASVARNGFRHVRVVRAAAAESEGSIGFYSDGAWGCVAAPGEACSEFTPAVRLDDLIDLLGWGRVSLVKIDIEGFEPEAIRGLSRTLSRPDAPFVFYESNAHTLGLRGTRPGGLIAALEAFGYRCFRYTPGLLTRVRPEDDQTDLVVDHLAVKGAIPHLPHTRVADRLEMH
;
A
#
# COMPACT_ATOMS: atom_id res chain seq x y z
N MET A 1 20.75 25.16 27.66
CA MET A 1 19.89 24.14 28.30
C MET A 1 19.59 23.09 27.24
N GLY A 2 20.17 21.89 27.15
CA GLY A 2 20.90 21.07 28.10
C GLY A 2 20.08 19.83 28.49
N ARG A 3 20.13 18.74 27.70
CA ARG A 3 19.71 17.36 28.04
C ARG A 3 18.23 17.11 28.46
N ALA A 4 17.26 17.32 27.58
CA ALA A 4 15.87 16.83 27.81
C ALA A 4 15.21 16.10 26.61
N GLY A 5 15.96 15.74 25.56
CA GLY A 5 15.40 15.12 24.35
C GLY A 5 15.72 13.63 24.15
N ARG A 6 16.32 12.94 25.12
CA ARG A 6 16.88 11.59 24.96
C ARG A 6 16.15 10.48 25.74
N GLY A 7 14.93 10.71 26.24
CA GLY A 7 14.25 9.72 27.09
C GLY A 7 12.73 9.72 27.04
N ALA A 8 12.11 10.16 25.93
CA ALA A 8 10.64 10.22 25.83
C ALA A 8 10.03 9.32 24.73
N TYR A 9 10.83 8.48 24.07
CA TYR A 9 10.38 7.71 22.90
C TYR A 9 10.77 6.22 22.93
N GLU A 10 11.15 5.68 24.10
CA GLU A 10 11.58 4.27 24.19
C GLU A 10 10.63 3.34 24.94
N HIS A 11 9.55 3.82 25.57
CA HIS A 11 8.62 2.93 26.27
C HIS A 11 7.17 3.45 26.16
N ASP A 12 6.21 2.53 26.00
CA ASP A 12 4.74 2.70 25.90
C ASP A 12 4.09 3.08 24.54
N PHE A 13 4.02 2.13 23.62
CA PHE A 13 3.15 2.15 22.44
C PHE A 13 1.94 1.21 22.62
N THR A 14 0.93 1.65 23.38
CA THR A 14 -0.35 0.93 23.53
C THR A 14 -1.51 1.76 23.00
N THR A 15 -2.60 1.12 22.57
CA THR A 15 -3.87 1.78 22.21
C THR A 15 -4.40 2.67 23.35
N ALA A 16 -4.12 2.30 24.60
CA ALA A 16 -4.45 3.08 25.79
C ALA A 16 -3.65 4.41 25.88
N SER A 17 -2.38 4.45 25.46
CA SER A 17 -1.58 5.69 25.47
C SER A 17 -2.02 6.68 24.37
N MET A 18 -2.57 6.16 23.26
CA MET A 18 -3.23 6.94 22.21
C MET A 18 -4.58 7.53 22.68
N LEU A 19 -5.43 6.74 23.34
CA LEU A 19 -6.72 7.19 23.91
C LEU A 19 -6.53 8.27 24.99
N ALA A 20 -5.57 8.09 25.91
CA ALA A 20 -5.31 9.07 26.97
C ALA A 20 -4.67 10.38 26.48
N ARG A 21 -4.05 10.40 25.28
CA ARG A 21 -3.61 11.64 24.61
C ARG A 21 -4.77 12.34 23.92
N TYR A 22 -5.72 11.58 23.39
CA TYR A 22 -6.92 12.07 22.73
C TYR A 22 -7.90 12.75 23.70
N GLU A 23 -8.08 12.19 24.90
CA GLU A 23 -8.98 12.75 25.94
C GLU A 23 -8.48 14.09 26.52
N ARG A 24 -7.17 14.29 26.63
CA ARG A 24 -6.57 15.54 27.15
C ARG A 24 -6.70 16.72 26.18
N ALA A 25 -6.81 16.45 24.88
CA ALA A 25 -7.00 17.48 23.87
C ALA A 25 -8.44 18.04 23.85
N LEU A 26 -9.41 17.31 24.40
CA LEU A 26 -10.84 17.69 24.43
C LEU A 26 -11.20 18.69 25.54
N ALA A 27 -10.29 19.01 26.46
CA ALA A 27 -10.61 19.72 27.71
C ALA A 27 -10.32 21.24 27.71
N LEU A 28 -9.96 21.84 26.58
CA LEU A 28 -9.58 23.26 26.50
C LEU A 28 -10.46 24.02 25.48
N GLU A 29 -11.68 24.37 25.88
CA GLU A 29 -12.57 25.27 25.14
C GLU A 29 -13.21 26.30 26.08
N THR A 30 -13.05 27.61 25.81
CA THR A 30 -14.18 28.56 25.74
C THR A 30 -13.76 29.96 25.23
N PRO A 31 -14.64 30.70 24.51
CA PRO A 31 -14.31 31.82 23.61
C PRO A 31 -14.90 33.19 24.02
N GLY A 32 -14.54 34.26 23.30
CA GLY A 32 -15.12 35.62 23.44
C GLY A 32 -15.23 36.38 22.10
N SER A 33 -16.42 36.91 21.84
CA SER A 33 -16.96 37.56 20.62
C SER A 33 -16.66 39.07 20.47
N ASP A 34 -16.62 39.63 19.24
CA ASP A 34 -17.68 40.50 18.67
C ASP A 34 -17.27 41.39 17.44
N ARG A 35 -18.19 41.42 16.44
CA ARG A 35 -18.71 42.52 15.58
C ARG A 35 -17.88 43.29 14.51
N ALA A 36 -18.21 42.94 13.25
CA ALA A 36 -18.86 43.75 12.19
C ALA A 36 -18.24 45.03 11.59
N ARG A 37 -18.11 45.10 10.26
CA ARG A 37 -18.94 45.94 9.33
C ARG A 37 -18.50 45.83 7.84
N SER A 38 -19.50 45.99 6.99
CA SER A 38 -19.62 45.83 5.54
C SER A 38 -19.05 46.98 4.68
N ALA A 39 -18.70 46.69 3.42
CA ALA A 39 -19.12 47.48 2.24
C ALA A 39 -18.79 46.77 0.92
N GLN A 40 -19.80 46.59 0.06
CA GLN A 40 -19.74 46.14 -1.34
C GLN A 40 -19.28 47.26 -2.27
N ALA A 41 -18.67 46.90 -3.40
CA ALA A 41 -18.98 47.51 -4.71
C ALA A 41 -18.48 46.64 -5.86
N ASP A 42 -19.42 46.31 -6.75
CA ASP A 42 -19.26 45.74 -8.09
C ASP A 42 -18.36 46.61 -8.99
N GLU A 43 -17.68 45.99 -9.97
CA GLU A 43 -17.94 46.26 -11.40
C GLU A 43 -17.15 45.34 -12.34
N ARG A 44 -17.81 44.98 -13.45
CA ARG A 44 -17.43 43.99 -14.48
C ARG A 44 -16.51 44.56 -15.57
N PRO A 45 -15.85 43.69 -16.37
CA PRO A 45 -14.62 44.00 -17.09
C PRO A 45 -14.83 44.51 -18.53
N SER A 46 -13.88 45.32 -19.01
CA SER A 46 -13.76 45.74 -20.40
C SER A 46 -12.62 45.02 -21.12
N ILE A 47 -12.94 44.36 -22.23
CA ILE A 47 -11.98 43.73 -23.15
C ILE A 47 -11.44 44.81 -24.10
N THR A 48 -10.12 44.87 -24.28
CA THR A 48 -9.53 45.57 -25.43
C THR A 48 -8.46 44.73 -26.09
N THR A 49 -8.58 44.63 -27.40
CA THR A 49 -7.72 43.94 -28.36
C THR A 49 -6.53 44.81 -28.73
N GLY A 50 -5.34 44.21 -28.84
CA GLY A 50 -4.15 44.91 -29.33
C GLY A 50 -2.93 44.01 -29.45
N SER A 51 -2.50 43.78 -30.68
CA SER A 51 -1.36 42.95 -31.08
C SER A 51 0.00 43.59 -30.75
N ARG A 52 0.95 42.79 -30.26
CA ARG A 52 2.40 43.11 -30.33
C ARG A 52 3.28 41.86 -30.27
N GLN A 53 4.42 41.99 -30.94
CA GLN A 53 5.52 41.04 -31.25
C GLN A 53 5.96 40.06 -30.14
N PRO A 54 6.64 38.93 -30.48
CA PRO A 54 6.88 37.83 -29.55
C PRO A 54 7.83 38.25 -28.43
N SER A 55 7.26 38.53 -27.27
CA SER A 55 7.94 38.57 -25.98
C SER A 55 8.45 37.17 -25.61
N PRO A 56 9.41 37.04 -24.67
CA PRO A 56 9.59 35.76 -23.98
C PRO A 56 8.20 35.30 -23.53
N SER A 57 7.87 34.03 -23.80
CA SER A 57 6.54 33.49 -23.51
C SER A 57 6.13 33.95 -22.10
N PRO A 58 4.93 34.54 -21.93
CA PRO A 58 4.51 35.05 -20.64
C PRO A 58 4.62 33.94 -19.58
N PRO A 59 5.01 34.28 -18.34
CA PRO A 59 5.16 33.29 -17.27
C PRO A 59 3.88 32.47 -17.12
N MET A 60 4.02 31.16 -16.93
CA MET A 60 2.88 30.26 -16.90
C MET A 60 1.97 30.59 -15.70
N PRO A 61 0.65 30.77 -15.89
CA PRO A 61 -0.26 30.96 -14.78
C PRO A 61 -0.29 29.73 -13.88
N PHE A 62 -0.71 29.92 -12.64
CA PHE A 62 -0.85 28.86 -11.66
C PHE A 62 -2.25 28.28 -11.61
N ASN A 63 -3.27 29.13 -11.76
CA ASN A 63 -4.66 28.71 -11.76
C ASN A 63 -5.09 28.35 -13.18
N LYS A 64 -4.84 27.11 -13.60
CA LYS A 64 -5.11 26.69 -14.98
C LYS A 64 -5.44 25.20 -15.11
N VAL A 65 -6.11 24.84 -16.21
CA VAL A 65 -6.23 23.45 -16.65
C VAL A 65 -4.87 22.95 -17.16
N CYS A 66 -4.57 21.68 -16.92
CA CYS A 66 -3.38 21.00 -17.43
C CYS A 66 -3.38 21.05 -18.96
N GLU A 67 -2.25 21.43 -19.55
CA GLU A 67 -2.09 21.45 -21.00
C GLU A 67 -0.86 20.66 -21.42
N ILE A 68 -0.92 19.99 -22.57
CA ILE A 68 0.20 19.20 -23.10
C ILE A 68 1.45 20.07 -23.30
N GLU A 69 1.25 21.35 -23.61
CA GLU A 69 2.32 22.33 -23.78
C GLU A 69 3.10 22.59 -22.48
N ASP A 70 2.49 22.40 -21.30
CA ASP A 70 3.12 22.67 -20.01
C ASP A 70 4.34 21.78 -19.78
N PHE A 71 4.31 20.54 -20.28
CA PHE A 71 5.41 19.58 -20.17
C PHE A 71 6.65 19.99 -20.98
N ALA A 72 6.50 20.91 -21.93
CA ALA A 72 7.61 21.49 -22.68
C ALA A 72 8.14 22.79 -22.08
N ARG A 73 7.47 23.35 -21.06
CA ARG A 73 7.88 24.59 -20.40
C ARG A 73 8.91 24.30 -19.31
N ASP A 74 10.01 25.03 -19.32
CA ASP A 74 11.09 24.85 -18.35
C ASP A 74 10.61 25.03 -16.90
N GLU A 75 9.63 25.91 -16.67
CA GLU A 75 9.08 26.16 -15.33
C GLU A 75 8.43 24.93 -14.69
N VAL A 76 7.91 23.99 -15.49
CA VAL A 76 7.26 22.76 -15.02
C VAL A 76 8.19 21.56 -15.22
N ALA A 77 8.79 21.44 -16.40
CA ALA A 77 9.65 20.31 -16.76
C ALA A 77 10.85 20.19 -15.81
N ALA A 78 11.44 21.31 -15.36
CA ALA A 78 12.52 21.29 -14.39
C ALA A 78 12.07 20.72 -13.04
N VAL A 79 10.88 21.11 -12.57
CA VAL A 79 10.33 20.62 -11.29
C VAL A 79 9.95 19.14 -11.40
N ILE A 80 9.35 18.71 -12.52
CA ILE A 80 9.07 17.29 -12.77
C ILE A 80 10.37 16.46 -12.69
N ARG A 81 11.43 16.89 -13.36
CA ARG A 81 12.74 16.19 -13.30
C ARG A 81 13.35 16.18 -11.91
N GLU A 82 13.12 17.24 -11.14
CA GLU A 82 13.65 17.36 -9.79
C GLU A 82 12.93 16.42 -8.81
N VAL A 83 11.60 16.43 -8.81
CA VAL A 83 10.77 15.67 -7.87
C VAL A 83 10.66 14.20 -8.31
N MET A 84 10.53 13.96 -9.61
CA MET A 84 10.39 12.63 -10.20
C MET A 84 11.70 12.13 -10.82
N ALA A 85 12.84 12.49 -10.23
CA ALA A 85 14.16 12.12 -10.74
C ALA A 85 14.31 10.59 -10.95
N HIS A 86 13.62 9.79 -10.13
CA HIS A 86 13.58 8.34 -10.26
C HIS A 86 12.99 7.84 -11.59
N LYS A 87 12.15 8.63 -12.27
CA LYS A 87 11.55 8.31 -13.58
C LYS A 87 12.52 8.53 -14.76
N HIS A 88 13.63 9.25 -14.56
CA HIS A 88 14.62 9.50 -15.63
C HIS A 88 15.19 8.21 -16.22
N ALA A 89 15.45 7.19 -15.39
CA ALA A 89 15.95 5.90 -15.86
C ALA A 89 14.99 5.20 -16.85
N ARG A 90 13.69 5.52 -16.80
CA ARG A 90 12.65 4.94 -17.65
C ARG A 90 12.46 5.71 -18.96
N PHE A 91 12.49 7.05 -18.89
CA PHE A 91 12.09 7.92 -20.01
C PHE A 91 13.26 8.67 -20.68
N GLY A 92 14.46 8.61 -20.10
CA GLY A 92 15.69 9.23 -20.63
C GLY A 92 15.70 10.75 -20.56
N ASP A 93 16.67 11.35 -21.27
CA ASP A 93 16.98 12.80 -21.20
C ASP A 93 15.87 13.71 -21.75
N GLY A 94 14.94 13.15 -22.54
CA GLY A 94 13.78 13.88 -23.06
C GLY A 94 12.68 14.10 -22.02
N PHE A 95 12.66 13.35 -20.91
CA PHE A 95 11.63 13.42 -19.87
C PHE A 95 11.42 14.85 -19.37
N PRO A 96 10.19 15.37 -19.22
CA PRO A 96 8.91 14.66 -19.38
C PRO A 96 8.30 14.67 -20.79
N ARG A 97 8.98 15.21 -21.81
CA ARG A 97 8.46 15.21 -23.19
C ARG A 97 8.38 13.78 -23.72
N GLY A 98 7.22 13.40 -24.25
CA GLY A 98 6.89 12.04 -24.69
C GLY A 98 6.46 11.10 -23.55
N ALA A 99 6.38 11.60 -22.33
CA ALA A 99 5.91 10.91 -21.13
C ALA A 99 5.03 11.86 -20.29
N GLU A 100 4.11 12.56 -20.96
CA GLU A 100 3.25 13.57 -20.35
C GLU A 100 2.20 12.92 -19.42
N HIS A 101 2.57 12.77 -18.14
CA HIS A 101 1.70 12.22 -17.11
C HIS A 101 1.10 13.34 -16.28
N CYS A 102 -0.23 13.43 -16.24
CA CYS A 102 -0.90 14.50 -15.53
C CYS A 102 -0.54 14.53 -14.05
N LYS A 103 -0.35 13.38 -13.41
CA LYS A 103 0.11 13.33 -12.01
C LYS A 103 1.47 14.00 -11.78
N ASP A 104 2.40 13.86 -12.72
CA ASP A 104 3.70 14.53 -12.64
C ASP A 104 3.52 16.05 -12.72
N TRP A 105 2.58 16.52 -13.52
CA TRP A 105 2.19 17.92 -13.59
C TRP A 105 1.52 18.41 -12.30
N GLU A 106 0.60 17.65 -11.68
CA GLU A 106 -0.04 18.05 -10.41
C GLU A 106 1.00 18.25 -9.30
N VAL A 107 1.93 17.29 -9.16
CA VAL A 107 3.02 17.34 -8.19
C VAL A 107 3.96 18.51 -8.47
N ALA A 108 4.31 18.73 -9.74
CA ALA A 108 5.16 19.84 -10.13
C ALA A 108 4.50 21.19 -9.86
N MET A 109 3.21 21.34 -10.12
CA MET A 109 2.45 22.55 -9.82
C MET A 109 2.37 22.80 -8.31
N ALA A 110 2.17 21.75 -7.50
CA ALA A 110 2.21 21.87 -6.04
C ALA A 110 3.56 22.39 -5.53
N VAL A 111 4.66 21.76 -5.95
CA VAL A 111 6.01 22.17 -5.55
C VAL A 111 6.38 23.55 -6.08
N ARG A 112 6.05 23.87 -7.34
CA ARG A 112 6.27 25.18 -7.95
C ARG A 112 5.54 26.27 -7.18
N THR A 113 4.27 26.07 -6.86
CA THR A 113 3.43 27.03 -6.13
C THR A 113 3.99 27.31 -4.74
N LEU A 114 4.29 26.26 -3.98
CA LEU A 114 4.85 26.39 -2.64
C LEU A 114 6.23 27.08 -2.66
N ARG A 115 7.04 26.80 -3.68
CA ARG A 115 8.37 27.41 -3.86
C ARG A 115 8.29 28.88 -4.25
N GLU A 116 7.54 29.21 -5.29
CA GLU A 116 7.51 30.57 -5.87
C GLU A 116 6.87 31.58 -4.92
N PHE A 117 5.94 31.13 -4.08
CA PHE A 117 5.25 31.98 -3.11
C PHE A 117 5.75 31.85 -1.67
N GLY A 118 6.95 31.27 -1.48
CA GLY A 118 7.70 31.38 -0.23
C GLY A 118 7.26 30.45 0.91
N ALA A 119 6.43 29.45 0.62
CA ALA A 119 6.05 28.41 1.60
C ALA A 119 7.10 27.29 1.71
N LEU A 120 7.93 27.07 0.68
CA LEU A 120 9.01 26.10 0.68
C LEU A 120 10.30 26.68 1.31
N ARG A 121 10.38 26.67 2.65
CA ARG A 121 11.52 27.19 3.40
C ARG A 121 11.86 26.31 4.61
N PRO A 122 13.13 26.28 5.09
CA PRO A 122 13.58 25.32 6.12
C PRO A 122 12.85 25.39 7.46
N ASP A 123 12.22 26.53 7.79
CA ASP A 123 11.44 26.74 9.02
C ASP A 123 9.93 26.55 8.83
N ALA A 124 9.46 26.39 7.60
CA ALA A 124 8.04 26.21 7.29
C ALA A 124 7.51 24.87 7.76
N SER A 125 6.19 24.84 7.97
CA SER A 125 5.44 23.61 8.18
C SER A 125 4.35 23.47 7.14
N ILE A 126 4.32 22.32 6.46
CA ILE A 126 3.40 22.06 5.36
C ILE A 126 2.43 20.95 5.73
N LEU A 127 1.17 21.06 5.31
CA LEU A 127 0.17 20.01 5.41
C LEU A 127 -0.12 19.39 4.02
N GLY A 128 -0.05 18.07 3.90
CA GLY A 128 -0.66 17.32 2.82
C GLY A 128 -2.04 16.81 3.23
N VAL A 129 -3.08 17.13 2.46
CA VAL A 129 -4.46 16.69 2.73
C VAL A 129 -4.87 15.67 1.67
N ALA A 130 -5.38 14.51 2.12
CA ALA A 130 -5.69 13.37 1.26
C ALA A 130 -4.51 13.00 0.34
N ALA A 131 -3.28 13.07 0.90
CA ALA A 131 -2.07 12.98 0.12
C ALA A 131 -1.65 11.53 -0.19
N GLY A 132 -2.31 10.53 0.39
CA GLY A 132 -2.02 9.13 0.17
C GLY A 132 -0.54 8.80 0.33
N MET A 133 0.08 8.34 -0.77
CA MET A 133 1.51 8.02 -0.91
C MET A 133 2.24 8.93 -1.93
N GLU A 134 1.72 10.11 -2.25
CA GLU A 134 2.26 10.97 -3.31
C GLU A 134 3.71 11.46 -3.06
N ASP A 135 4.52 11.55 -4.12
CA ASP A 135 5.91 12.02 -4.10
C ASP A 135 6.12 13.42 -3.47
N THR A 136 5.13 14.29 -3.55
CA THR A 136 5.18 15.66 -3.00
C THR A 136 5.63 15.66 -1.55
N MET A 137 5.05 14.83 -0.68
CA MET A 137 5.40 14.85 0.75
C MET A 137 6.85 14.42 1.01
N TYR A 138 7.35 13.42 0.27
CA TYR A 138 8.71 12.90 0.42
C TYR A 138 9.72 13.93 -0.03
N TYR A 139 9.47 14.58 -1.17
CA TYR A 139 10.27 15.68 -1.65
C TYR A 139 10.30 16.83 -0.62
N LEU A 140 9.12 17.30 -0.19
CA LEU A 140 9.00 18.45 0.73
C LEU A 140 9.73 18.22 2.06
N SER A 141 9.77 16.98 2.58
CA SER A 141 10.44 16.64 3.85
C SER A 141 11.92 17.08 3.89
N ARG A 142 12.58 17.18 2.74
CA ARG A 142 13.98 17.63 2.62
C ARG A 142 14.15 19.13 2.78
N HIS A 143 13.10 19.91 2.53
CA HIS A 143 13.18 21.36 2.34
C HIS A 143 12.53 22.17 3.46
N VAL A 144 11.67 21.56 4.26
CA VAL A 144 10.93 22.23 5.33
C VAL A 144 11.24 21.63 6.70
N ARG A 145 10.72 22.28 7.77
CA ARG A 145 10.89 21.80 9.14
C ARG A 145 10.11 20.51 9.39
N GLU A 146 8.88 20.46 8.88
CA GLU A 146 7.97 19.33 9.01
C GLU A 146 6.92 19.33 7.89
N VAL A 147 6.53 18.13 7.47
CA VAL A 147 5.40 17.84 6.59
C VAL A 147 4.43 16.98 7.39
N MET A 148 3.28 17.56 7.74
CA MET A 148 2.15 16.82 8.29
C MET A 148 1.34 16.26 7.12
N VAL A 149 0.90 15.02 7.21
CA VAL A 149 0.15 14.35 6.15
C VAL A 149 -1.08 13.71 6.76
N VAL A 150 -2.23 14.00 6.18
CA VAL A 150 -3.49 13.44 6.64
C VAL A 150 -4.25 12.75 5.52
N ASP A 151 -4.81 11.58 5.83
CA ASP A 151 -5.70 10.83 4.94
C ASP A 151 -6.55 9.86 5.75
N ARG A 152 -7.52 9.22 5.10
CA ARG A 152 -8.34 8.16 5.68
C ARG A 152 -7.65 6.80 5.60
N TYR A 153 -6.39 6.74 6.04
CA TYR A 153 -5.53 5.55 5.98
C TYR A 153 -6.11 4.26 6.60
N ALA A 154 -6.95 4.38 7.63
CA ALA A 154 -7.58 3.25 8.31
C ALA A 154 -8.92 2.80 7.70
N GLN A 155 -9.39 3.49 6.67
CA GLN A 155 -10.67 3.20 6.04
C GLN A 155 -10.49 2.16 4.93
N PRO A 156 -11.16 0.98 5.01
CA PRO A 156 -11.15 0.02 3.91
C PRO A 156 -11.92 0.57 2.70
N GLY A 157 -11.49 0.19 1.49
CA GLY A 157 -12.16 0.59 0.25
C GLY A 157 -11.20 0.72 -0.93
N MET A 158 -11.71 1.17 -2.08
CA MET A 158 -10.92 1.25 -3.34
C MET A 158 -9.64 2.10 -3.24
N TRP A 159 -9.57 3.01 -2.27
CA TRP A 159 -8.45 3.92 -2.06
C TRP A 159 -7.38 3.36 -1.11
N SER A 160 -7.57 2.18 -0.53
CA SER A 160 -6.62 1.57 0.42
C SER A 160 -5.25 1.28 -0.20
N LEU A 161 -5.17 1.13 -1.52
CA LEU A 161 -3.89 0.99 -2.24
C LEU A 161 -3.11 2.31 -2.30
N ASN A 162 -3.80 3.44 -2.31
CA ASN A 162 -3.19 4.78 -2.45
C ASN A 162 -3.03 5.49 -1.11
N ALA A 163 -3.79 5.08 -0.10
CA ALA A 163 -3.70 5.52 1.29
C ALA A 163 -3.73 4.31 2.23
N PRO A 164 -2.68 3.46 2.22
CA PRO A 164 -2.67 2.25 3.04
C PRO A 164 -2.39 2.55 4.51
N MET A 165 -2.92 1.70 5.41
CA MET A 165 -2.76 1.87 6.86
C MET A 165 -1.31 1.95 7.34
N TRP A 166 -0.38 1.26 6.67
CA TRP A 166 1.02 1.25 7.09
C TRP A 166 1.66 2.64 7.03
N MET A 167 1.08 3.59 6.29
CA MET A 167 1.51 5.00 6.27
C MET A 167 1.46 5.64 7.67
N LEU A 168 0.62 5.14 8.59
CA LEU A 168 0.56 5.63 9.97
C LEU A 168 1.76 5.20 10.82
N VAL A 169 2.53 4.22 10.36
CA VAL A 169 3.59 3.56 11.14
C VAL A 169 4.95 3.69 10.45
N MET A 170 5.00 3.49 9.14
CA MET A 170 6.23 3.45 8.33
C MET A 170 6.10 4.25 7.03
N PRO A 171 5.76 5.55 7.09
CA PRO A 171 5.48 6.33 5.89
C PRO A 171 6.66 6.42 4.92
N GLN A 172 7.90 6.33 5.40
CA GLN A 172 9.10 6.34 4.57
C GLN A 172 9.18 5.20 3.53
N LEU A 173 8.42 4.10 3.72
CA LEU A 173 8.43 2.98 2.78
C LEU A 173 7.79 3.30 1.43
N GLY A 174 6.95 4.33 1.36
CA GLY A 174 6.37 4.78 0.08
C GLY A 174 7.27 5.71 -0.73
N ALA A 175 8.44 6.09 -0.20
CA ALA A 175 9.30 7.08 -0.84
C ALA A 175 10.05 6.49 -2.05
N GLN A 176 9.75 6.99 -3.26
CA GLN A 176 10.48 6.66 -4.49
C GLN A 176 11.74 7.51 -4.68
N GLN A 177 12.00 8.42 -3.75
CA GLN A 177 13.11 9.37 -3.75
C GLN A 177 13.61 9.57 -2.30
N PRO A 178 14.80 10.15 -2.10
CA PRO A 178 15.26 10.47 -0.76
C PRO A 178 14.22 11.29 0.02
N CYS A 179 13.94 10.90 1.25
CA CYS A 179 13.09 11.64 2.18
C CYS A 179 13.81 11.80 3.54
N VAL A 180 13.29 12.67 4.40
CA VAL A 180 13.75 12.84 5.79
C VAL A 180 12.62 12.36 6.71
N PRO A 181 12.60 11.07 7.11
CA PRO A 181 11.47 10.47 7.83
C PRO A 181 11.09 11.20 9.11
N GLU A 182 12.07 11.77 9.82
CA GLU A 182 11.86 12.49 11.08
C GLU A 182 11.04 13.78 10.92
N ARG A 183 10.92 14.27 9.68
CA ARG A 183 10.15 15.45 9.33
C ARG A 183 8.80 15.10 8.71
N LEU A 184 8.48 13.83 8.54
CA LEU A 184 7.24 13.35 7.94
C LEU A 184 6.33 12.79 9.03
N ILE A 185 5.21 13.47 9.29
CA ILE A 185 4.26 13.09 10.34
C ILE A 185 2.94 12.73 9.68
N VAL A 186 2.50 11.48 9.82
CA VAL A 186 1.29 10.99 9.14
C VAL A 186 0.20 10.67 10.14
N GLN A 187 -1.04 11.07 9.84
CA GLN A 187 -2.19 10.85 10.72
C GLN A 187 -3.43 10.42 9.95
N HIS A 188 -4.21 9.54 10.58
CA HIS A 188 -5.55 9.23 10.09
C HIS A 188 -6.48 10.39 10.41
N MET A 189 -7.04 11.03 9.38
CA MET A 189 -7.95 12.16 9.54
C MET A 189 -8.88 12.28 8.34
N ASP A 190 -10.12 12.69 8.61
CA ASP A 190 -11.05 13.11 7.57
C ASP A 190 -10.78 14.59 7.24
N ALA A 191 -10.55 14.88 5.96
CA ALA A 191 -10.24 16.24 5.50
C ALA A 191 -11.37 17.25 5.75
N ARG A 192 -12.61 16.78 5.91
CA ARG A 192 -13.77 17.62 6.28
C ARG A 192 -13.69 18.13 7.72
N ARG A 193 -12.76 17.60 8.54
CA ARG A 193 -12.47 18.10 9.89
C ARG A 193 -10.99 17.93 10.24
N LEU A 194 -10.20 18.97 9.98
CA LEU A 194 -8.79 19.02 10.29
C LEU A 194 -8.59 19.39 11.76
N ARG A 195 -8.20 18.43 12.60
CA ARG A 195 -8.02 18.61 14.05
C ARG A 195 -6.72 19.36 14.42
N PHE A 196 -6.48 20.48 13.75
CA PHE A 196 -5.38 21.41 14.01
C PHE A 196 -5.93 22.78 14.43
N PRO A 197 -5.16 23.56 15.22
CA PRO A 197 -5.48 24.96 15.48
C PRO A 197 -5.55 25.77 14.19
N ASP A 198 -6.29 26.87 14.25
CA ASP A 198 -6.29 27.89 13.21
C ASP A 198 -4.86 28.41 12.97
N ASP A 199 -4.56 28.82 11.74
CA ASP A 199 -3.29 29.48 11.40
C ASP A 199 -2.02 28.69 11.77
N ARG A 200 -2.01 27.38 11.59
CA ARG A 200 -0.89 26.49 11.96
C ARG A 200 0.13 26.23 10.84
N PHE A 201 -0.30 26.18 9.58
CA PHE A 201 0.56 25.78 8.45
C PHE A 201 0.96 26.97 7.56
N ASP A 202 2.19 26.95 7.07
CA ASP A 202 2.71 27.93 6.11
C ASP A 202 2.29 27.60 4.66
N GLY A 203 2.11 26.30 4.38
CA GLY A 203 1.65 25.81 3.09
C GLY A 203 0.77 24.58 3.23
N ILE A 204 -0.11 24.35 2.26
CA ILE A 204 -0.95 23.15 2.15
C ILE A 204 -0.93 22.66 0.70
N PHE A 205 -0.90 21.35 0.49
CA PHE A 205 -1.15 20.74 -0.82
C PHE A 205 -2.22 19.63 -0.75
N SER A 206 -2.98 19.47 -1.83
CA SER A 206 -3.94 18.37 -2.05
C SER A 206 -4.06 18.12 -3.55
N SER A 207 -3.72 16.92 -4.01
CA SER A 207 -3.51 16.64 -5.44
C SER A 207 -4.39 15.49 -5.94
N GLY A 208 -5.41 15.79 -6.75
CA GLY A 208 -6.26 14.80 -7.41
C GLY A 208 -6.98 13.91 -6.40
N SER A 209 -7.75 14.52 -5.50
CA SER A 209 -8.35 13.83 -4.34
C SER A 209 -9.67 14.43 -3.89
N ILE A 210 -9.81 15.76 -3.95
CA ILE A 210 -10.97 16.48 -3.41
C ILE A 210 -12.26 16.15 -4.18
N GLU A 211 -12.15 15.77 -5.46
CA GLU A 211 -13.22 15.24 -6.31
C GLU A 211 -13.85 13.94 -5.78
N HIS A 212 -13.19 13.25 -4.84
CA HIS A 212 -13.64 11.98 -4.25
C HIS A 212 -14.24 12.14 -2.84
N PHE A 213 -14.40 13.37 -2.34
CA PHE A 213 -14.79 13.61 -0.94
C PHE A 213 -16.29 13.39 -0.65
N GLY A 214 -17.11 13.10 -1.67
CA GLY A 214 -18.55 12.91 -1.53
C GLY A 214 -19.32 13.85 -2.44
N GLY A 215 -20.04 14.81 -1.85
CA GLY A 215 -20.76 15.87 -2.57
C GLY A 215 -20.05 17.24 -2.51
N LEU A 216 -20.63 18.24 -3.18
CA LEU A 216 -20.10 19.61 -3.19
C LEU A 216 -19.96 20.24 -1.80
N MET A 217 -20.84 19.87 -0.87
CA MET A 217 -20.73 20.37 0.51
C MET A 217 -19.58 19.72 1.28
N ASP A 218 -19.29 18.43 1.05
CA ASP A 218 -18.11 17.79 1.64
C ASP A 218 -16.82 18.44 1.15
N VAL A 219 -16.77 18.80 -0.14
CA VAL A 219 -15.69 19.58 -0.75
C VAL A 219 -15.54 20.94 -0.06
N ALA A 220 -16.65 21.66 0.13
CA ALA A 220 -16.64 22.95 0.82
C ALA A 220 -16.19 22.84 2.29
N HIS A 221 -16.61 21.79 3.00
CA HIS A 221 -16.16 21.53 4.37
C HIS A 221 -14.64 21.32 4.44
N ALA A 222 -14.09 20.53 3.52
CA ALA A 222 -12.64 20.33 3.46
C ALA A 222 -11.89 21.60 3.04
N ALA A 223 -12.38 22.34 2.05
CA ALA A 223 -11.79 23.60 1.61
C ALA A 223 -11.79 24.64 2.74
N PHE A 224 -12.88 24.76 3.48
CA PHE A 224 -13.00 25.60 4.67
C PHE A 224 -11.93 25.24 5.71
N GLU A 225 -11.79 23.96 6.04
CA GLU A 225 -10.81 23.50 7.03
C GLU A 225 -9.38 23.78 6.58
N MET A 226 -9.05 23.57 5.30
CA MET A 226 -7.74 23.93 4.73
C MET A 226 -7.47 25.44 4.87
N GLY A 227 -8.45 26.29 4.55
CA GLY A 227 -8.32 27.74 4.72
C GLY A 227 -8.17 28.17 6.19
N ARG A 228 -8.89 27.49 7.11
CA ARG A 228 -8.84 27.76 8.55
C ARG A 228 -7.46 27.48 9.13
N VAL A 229 -6.87 26.32 8.85
CA VAL A 229 -5.59 25.90 9.43
C VAL A 229 -4.37 26.54 8.74
N LEU A 230 -4.54 27.19 7.59
CA LEU A 230 -3.49 27.92 6.89
C LEU A 230 -3.22 29.28 7.55
N LYS A 231 -1.96 29.68 7.72
CA LYS A 231 -1.58 30.99 8.26
C LYS A 231 -2.00 32.15 7.33
N PRO A 232 -2.22 33.36 7.85
CA PRO A 232 -2.34 34.55 7.00
C PRO A 232 -1.11 34.71 6.10
N GLY A 233 -1.32 34.91 4.80
CA GLY A 233 -0.27 34.91 3.79
C GLY A 233 0.25 33.54 3.37
N GLY A 234 -0.21 32.46 4.02
CA GLY A 234 0.11 31.08 3.64
C GLY A 234 -0.48 30.68 2.30
N ILE A 235 0.04 29.60 1.73
CA ILE A 235 -0.23 29.17 0.35
C ILE A 235 -0.94 27.80 0.34
N LEU A 236 -2.05 27.71 -0.39
CA LEU A 236 -2.74 26.45 -0.65
C LEU A 236 -2.62 26.09 -2.13
N SER A 237 -2.18 24.88 -2.40
CA SER A 237 -2.06 24.31 -3.76
C SER A 237 -3.03 23.14 -3.89
N ILE A 238 -4.02 23.25 -4.76
CA ILE A 238 -4.99 22.17 -5.01
C ILE A 238 -4.94 21.79 -6.47
N THR A 239 -4.89 20.48 -6.74
CA THR A 239 -5.20 19.95 -8.07
C THR A 239 -6.44 19.06 -7.97
N THR A 240 -7.31 19.13 -8.95
CA THR A 240 -8.58 18.37 -9.00
C THR A 240 -9.06 18.23 -10.44
N ILE A 241 -10.10 17.44 -10.68
CA ILE A 241 -10.71 17.28 -12.01
C ILE A 241 -11.66 18.44 -12.40
N MET A 242 -11.54 18.95 -13.62
CA MET A 242 -12.50 19.88 -14.24
C MET A 242 -13.08 19.31 -15.55
N ALA A 243 -14.40 19.35 -15.67
CA ALA A 243 -15.10 19.12 -16.93
C ALA A 243 -14.83 20.28 -17.91
N ILE A 244 -14.19 19.95 -19.02
CA ILE A 244 -13.96 20.83 -20.17
C ILE A 244 -15.16 20.74 -21.13
N GLY A 245 -15.81 19.58 -21.18
CA GLY A 245 -17.05 19.33 -21.94
C GLY A 245 -17.94 18.29 -21.26
N GLY A 246 -19.22 18.27 -21.61
CA GLY A 246 -20.16 17.27 -21.10
C GLY A 246 -21.52 17.84 -20.68
N PRO A 247 -22.41 17.01 -20.10
CA PRO A 247 -23.80 17.37 -19.85
C PRO A 247 -23.92 18.44 -18.76
N PRO A 248 -24.55 19.61 -19.01
CA PRO A 248 -24.52 20.77 -18.11
C PRO A 248 -25.15 20.49 -16.74
N ASP A 249 -26.12 19.59 -16.67
CA ASP A 249 -26.89 19.32 -15.44
C ASP A 249 -26.36 18.10 -14.65
N ARG A 250 -25.26 17.48 -15.07
CA ARG A 250 -24.60 16.37 -14.35
C ARG A 250 -23.33 16.84 -13.65
N LEU A 251 -23.03 16.21 -12.51
CA LEU A 251 -21.85 16.47 -11.66
C LEU A 251 -20.86 15.28 -11.62
N GLY A 252 -20.87 14.42 -12.63
CA GLY A 252 -20.13 13.15 -12.61
C GLY A 252 -20.90 12.06 -11.84
N ALA A 253 -20.18 11.28 -11.03
CA ALA A 253 -20.73 10.24 -10.16
C ALA A 253 -20.48 10.62 -8.69
N PRO A 254 -21.41 11.36 -8.04
CA PRO A 254 -21.25 11.80 -6.64
C PRO A 254 -20.97 10.63 -5.69
N GLY A 255 -20.04 10.81 -4.77
CA GLY A 255 -19.55 9.74 -3.88
C GLY A 255 -18.50 8.82 -4.51
N SER A 256 -18.25 8.93 -5.81
CA SER A 256 -17.14 8.27 -6.51
C SER A 256 -16.19 9.32 -7.09
N MET A 257 -16.61 10.13 -8.06
CA MET A 257 -15.78 11.15 -8.72
C MET A 257 -16.64 12.31 -9.21
N LEU A 258 -16.39 13.52 -8.68
CA LEU A 258 -17.06 14.75 -9.08
C LEU A 258 -16.42 15.37 -10.32
N MET A 259 -17.25 15.88 -11.22
CA MET A 259 -16.84 16.62 -12.41
C MET A 259 -17.07 18.11 -12.18
N PHE A 260 -16.04 18.82 -11.70
CA PHE A 260 -16.18 20.24 -11.39
C PHE A 260 -16.30 21.08 -12.66
N ARG A 261 -16.99 22.20 -12.53
CA ARG A 261 -16.99 23.30 -13.51
C ARG A 261 -16.41 24.52 -12.83
N ARG A 262 -16.13 25.57 -13.59
CA ARG A 262 -15.61 26.84 -13.07
C ARG A 262 -16.39 27.32 -11.85
N GLU A 263 -17.70 27.37 -11.95
CA GLU A 263 -18.60 27.81 -10.88
C GLU A 263 -18.54 26.91 -9.64
N HIS A 264 -18.26 25.61 -9.80
CA HIS A 264 -18.09 24.70 -8.67
C HIS A 264 -16.75 24.93 -7.97
N LEU A 265 -15.67 25.13 -8.72
CA LEU A 265 -14.34 25.43 -8.17
C LEU A 265 -14.36 26.77 -7.43
N GLU A 266 -14.91 27.80 -8.06
CA GLU A 266 -15.03 29.14 -7.48
C GLU A 266 -15.89 29.12 -6.20
N ARG A 267 -17.03 28.41 -6.20
CA ARG A 267 -17.93 28.37 -5.04
C ARG A 267 -17.44 27.44 -3.92
N TYR A 268 -17.16 26.18 -4.23
CA TYR A 268 -16.96 25.14 -3.22
C TYR A 268 -15.49 24.91 -2.86
N ILE A 269 -14.54 25.53 -3.56
CA ILE A 269 -13.12 25.47 -3.20
C ILE A 269 -12.60 26.88 -2.86
N VAL A 270 -12.67 27.83 -3.80
CA VAL A 270 -12.11 29.18 -3.59
C VAL A 270 -12.88 29.93 -2.51
N GLU A 271 -14.18 30.17 -2.72
CA GLU A 271 -15.00 30.89 -1.75
C GLU A 271 -15.09 30.13 -0.42
N ALA A 272 -15.32 28.81 -0.46
CA ALA A 272 -15.41 27.98 0.74
C ALA A 272 -14.13 28.01 1.60
N SER A 273 -12.95 28.01 0.99
CA SER A 273 -11.68 28.14 1.72
C SER A 273 -11.45 29.54 2.29
N GLY A 274 -12.12 30.56 1.75
CA GLY A 274 -11.91 31.96 2.15
C GLY A 274 -10.52 32.48 1.77
N LEU A 275 -9.95 31.92 0.69
CA LEU A 275 -8.64 32.28 0.15
C LEU A 275 -8.81 32.99 -1.21
N ASP A 276 -7.81 33.78 -1.59
CA ASP A 276 -7.78 34.47 -2.88
C ASP A 276 -6.97 33.66 -3.89
N LEU A 277 -7.45 33.59 -5.14
CA LEU A 277 -6.66 33.10 -6.27
C LEU A 277 -5.42 34.00 -6.45
N ILE A 278 -4.26 33.37 -6.60
CA ILE A 278 -3.00 34.09 -6.84
C ILE A 278 -2.98 34.75 -8.22
N ASP A 279 -3.59 34.11 -9.20
CA ASP A 279 -3.84 34.64 -10.55
C ASP A 279 -5.21 34.16 -11.07
N PRO A 280 -5.80 34.81 -12.09
CA PRO A 280 -7.12 34.41 -12.60
C PRO A 280 -7.15 32.96 -13.08
N LEU A 281 -8.25 32.25 -12.80
CA LEU A 281 -8.43 30.87 -13.27
C LEU A 281 -8.64 30.81 -14.80
N GLU A 282 -7.69 30.23 -15.50
CA GLU A 282 -7.72 29.96 -16.95
C GLU A 282 -8.28 28.57 -17.24
N THR A 283 -9.40 28.51 -17.97
CA THR A 283 -10.11 27.25 -18.27
C THR A 283 -10.20 26.95 -19.76
N ASN A 284 -9.51 27.74 -20.58
CA ASN A 284 -9.42 27.49 -22.01
C ASN A 284 -8.40 26.38 -22.25
N VAL A 285 -8.66 25.54 -23.24
CA VAL A 285 -7.81 24.39 -23.58
C VAL A 285 -7.34 24.56 -25.01
N SER A 286 -6.04 24.38 -25.25
CA SER A 286 -5.47 24.46 -26.59
C SER A 286 -6.02 23.42 -27.55
N ILE A 287 -5.91 23.68 -28.86
CA ILE A 287 -6.26 22.70 -29.90
C ILE A 287 -5.44 21.41 -29.76
N ALA A 288 -4.16 21.53 -29.37
CA ALA A 288 -3.29 20.37 -29.21
C ALA A 288 -3.72 19.51 -28.02
N THR A 289 -4.00 20.14 -26.88
CA THR A 289 -4.51 19.46 -25.67
C THR A 289 -5.87 18.82 -25.94
N TRP A 290 -6.79 19.51 -26.62
CA TRP A 290 -8.08 18.94 -27.03
C TRP A 290 -7.91 17.75 -28.00
N GLY A 291 -6.96 17.84 -28.93
CA GLY A 291 -6.63 16.75 -29.86
C GLY A 291 -6.00 15.53 -29.19
N ALA A 292 -5.45 15.69 -27.99
CA ALA A 292 -4.89 14.61 -27.17
C ALA A 292 -5.96 13.77 -26.45
N ARG A 293 -7.25 14.15 -26.52
CA ARG A 293 -8.36 13.43 -25.85
C ARG A 293 -8.36 11.93 -26.09
N ARG A 294 -8.64 11.15 -25.05
CA ARG A 294 -8.77 9.68 -25.12
C ARG A 294 -9.95 9.19 -24.29
N PRO A 295 -10.70 8.15 -24.72
CA PRO A 295 -11.69 7.52 -23.85
C PRO A 295 -11.02 6.93 -22.61
N LEU A 296 -11.53 7.22 -21.41
CA LEU A 296 -10.96 6.76 -20.14
C LEU A 296 -10.81 5.24 -20.13
N ASP A 297 -11.84 4.50 -20.53
CA ASP A 297 -11.82 3.04 -20.59
C ASP A 297 -10.76 2.52 -21.59
N ALA A 298 -10.57 3.22 -22.71
CA ALA A 298 -9.57 2.88 -23.71
C ALA A 298 -8.15 3.26 -23.25
N THR A 299 -7.99 4.33 -22.48
CA THR A 299 -6.73 4.71 -21.85
C THR A 299 -6.36 3.70 -20.78
N ILE A 300 -7.29 3.34 -19.90
CA ILE A 300 -7.12 2.26 -18.91
C ILE A 300 -6.77 0.97 -19.65
N HIS A 301 -7.54 0.57 -20.66
CA HIS A 301 -7.29 -0.66 -21.40
C HIS A 301 -5.98 -0.64 -22.18
N SER A 302 -5.63 0.45 -22.86
CA SER A 302 -4.37 0.61 -23.61
C SER A 302 -3.17 0.66 -22.67
N TYR A 303 -3.33 1.25 -21.49
CA TYR A 303 -2.30 1.29 -20.45
C TYR A 303 -2.10 -0.12 -19.86
N MET A 304 -3.19 -0.82 -19.51
CA MET A 304 -3.20 -2.23 -19.10
C MET A 304 -2.67 -3.18 -20.21
N SER A 305 -2.87 -2.83 -21.48
CA SER A 305 -2.42 -3.63 -22.65
C SER A 305 -0.97 -3.35 -23.05
N ARG A 306 -0.48 -2.10 -22.96
CA ARG A 306 0.95 -1.76 -23.16
C ARG A 306 1.81 -2.39 -22.09
N ALA A 307 1.32 -2.34 -20.85
CA ALA A 307 1.82 -3.14 -19.75
C ALA A 307 1.91 -4.64 -20.09
N ALA A 308 0.90 -5.19 -20.78
CA ALA A 308 0.88 -6.60 -21.18
C ALA A 308 1.74 -6.92 -22.44
N GLY A 309 1.96 -5.96 -23.35
CA GLY A 309 2.50 -6.18 -24.70
C GLY A 309 3.98 -5.82 -24.92
N GLU A 310 4.57 -4.92 -24.12
CA GLU A 310 5.97 -4.45 -24.30
C GLU A 310 7.05 -5.43 -23.81
N GLY A 311 6.71 -6.71 -23.55
CA GLY A 311 7.69 -7.63 -22.96
C GLY A 311 8.12 -7.22 -21.54
N LEU A 312 7.32 -6.39 -20.87
CA LEU A 312 7.33 -6.12 -19.43
C LEU A 312 6.85 -7.36 -18.67
N LYS A 313 7.49 -8.51 -18.89
CA LYS A 313 7.28 -9.71 -18.08
C LYS A 313 7.81 -9.42 -16.68
N GLY A 314 6.88 -9.18 -15.75
CA GLY A 314 7.11 -9.01 -14.31
C GLY A 314 6.72 -7.65 -13.70
N GLN A 315 5.99 -6.81 -14.43
CA GLN A 315 5.24 -5.65 -13.91
C GLN A 315 3.74 -5.77 -14.22
N GLN A 316 3.14 -6.93 -13.94
CA GLN A 316 1.75 -6.87 -13.49
C GLN A 316 1.92 -6.35 -12.08
N GLU A 317 1.42 -5.13 -11.78
CA GLU A 317 1.35 -4.53 -10.44
C GLU A 317 2.15 -3.21 -10.19
N ASP A 318 2.01 -2.17 -11.01
CA ASP A 318 2.32 -0.78 -10.57
C ASP A 318 1.14 0.15 -10.92
N TYR A 319 -0.08 -0.35 -10.74
CA TYR A 319 -1.28 0.38 -11.18
C TYR A 319 -1.91 1.16 -10.03
N VAL A 320 -1.24 2.24 -9.64
CA VAL A 320 -1.92 3.36 -8.99
C VAL A 320 -2.57 4.19 -10.10
N TYR A 321 -3.77 4.73 -9.85
CA TYR A 321 -4.47 5.68 -10.74
C TYR A 321 -3.54 6.78 -11.33
N ASN A 322 -2.46 7.10 -10.62
CA ASN A 322 -1.41 8.06 -10.91
C ASN A 322 -0.53 7.78 -12.15
N ASP A 323 -0.52 6.57 -12.70
CA ASP A 323 0.34 6.22 -13.84
C ASP A 323 -0.38 6.26 -15.21
N LEU A 324 -1.64 6.69 -15.24
CA LEU A 324 -2.34 6.93 -16.50
C LEU A 324 -1.80 8.23 -17.15
N PRO A 325 -1.35 8.21 -18.43
CA PRO A 325 -0.78 9.38 -19.14
C PRO A 325 -1.85 10.39 -19.59
N SER A 326 -2.90 10.54 -18.79
CA SER A 326 -4.15 11.17 -19.18
C SER A 326 -4.07 12.68 -19.03
N LEU A 327 -3.95 13.39 -20.15
CA LEU A 327 -4.23 14.82 -20.19
C LEU A 327 -5.76 14.97 -20.29
N VAL A 328 -6.34 14.90 -21.48
CA VAL A 328 -7.81 15.00 -21.64
C VAL A 328 -8.47 13.63 -21.76
N LEU A 329 -9.50 13.36 -20.95
CA LEU A 329 -10.22 12.09 -20.91
C LEU A 329 -11.71 12.22 -21.21
N ASP A 330 -12.25 11.22 -21.91
CA ASP A 330 -13.70 11.06 -22.12
C ASP A 330 -14.26 9.93 -21.25
N TRP A 331 -15.25 10.21 -20.39
CA TRP A 331 -15.93 9.20 -19.56
C TRP A 331 -17.39 9.57 -19.32
N GLU A 332 -18.31 8.62 -19.55
CA GLU A 332 -19.76 8.81 -19.38
C GLU A 332 -20.35 10.09 -20.01
N GLY A 333 -19.78 10.53 -21.13
CA GLY A 333 -20.20 11.74 -21.85
C GLY A 333 -19.57 13.05 -21.35
N PHE A 334 -18.72 12.99 -20.32
CA PHE A 334 -17.83 14.10 -19.94
C PHE A 334 -16.51 14.03 -20.69
N THR A 335 -15.97 15.21 -20.98
CA THR A 335 -14.57 15.43 -21.39
C THR A 335 -13.92 16.26 -20.29
N PHE A 336 -12.85 15.78 -19.66
CA PHE A 336 -12.26 16.40 -18.47
C PHE A 336 -10.74 16.25 -18.42
N ASP A 337 -10.10 17.08 -17.60
CA ASP A 337 -8.66 17.05 -17.29
C ASP A 337 -8.46 17.62 -15.87
N SER A 338 -7.24 17.55 -15.34
CA SER A 338 -6.89 18.18 -14.08
C SER A 338 -6.79 19.70 -14.24
N VAL A 339 -7.19 20.40 -13.18
CA VAL A 339 -7.06 21.85 -13.00
C VAL A 339 -6.30 22.11 -11.71
N HIS A 340 -5.36 23.02 -11.75
CA HIS A 340 -4.61 23.48 -10.58
C HIS A 340 -5.16 24.82 -10.09
N LEU A 341 -5.21 24.96 -8.76
CA LEU A 341 -5.58 26.17 -8.05
C LEU A 341 -4.47 26.54 -7.05
N ALA A 342 -3.83 27.68 -7.26
CA ALA A 342 -2.93 28.32 -6.32
C ALA A 342 -3.66 29.46 -5.59
N LEU A 343 -3.82 29.28 -4.28
CA LEU A 343 -4.59 30.14 -3.41
C LEU A 343 -3.71 30.72 -2.31
N ARG A 344 -4.01 31.94 -1.88
CA ARG A 344 -3.32 32.62 -0.78
C ARG A 344 -4.32 33.05 0.28
N LYS A 345 -3.98 32.83 1.55
CA LYS A 345 -4.77 33.40 2.65
C LYS A 345 -4.55 34.90 2.72
N PRO A 346 -5.62 35.72 2.66
CA PRO A 346 -5.47 37.16 2.84
C PRO A 346 -4.80 37.49 4.17
N LEU A 347 -3.92 38.50 4.20
CA LEU A 347 -3.32 38.99 5.45
C LEU A 347 -4.36 39.52 6.44
N ARG A 348 -5.52 39.95 5.93
CA ARG A 348 -6.70 40.35 6.69
C ARG A 348 -7.86 39.42 6.32
N HIS A 349 -7.96 38.29 7.00
CA HIS A 349 -9.03 37.33 6.76
C HIS A 349 -10.35 37.84 7.37
N THR A 350 -11.45 37.81 6.60
CA THR A 350 -12.79 38.18 7.09
C THR A 350 -13.65 36.91 7.20
N PRO A 351 -13.82 36.32 8.41
CA PRO A 351 -14.38 34.97 8.59
C PRO A 351 -15.86 34.78 8.21
N VAL A 352 -16.55 35.84 7.77
CA VAL A 352 -18.02 35.86 7.64
C VAL A 352 -18.49 35.33 6.28
N LEU A 353 -17.68 35.46 5.22
CA LEU A 353 -18.12 35.18 3.85
C LEU A 353 -18.23 33.68 3.55
N ASN A 354 -17.34 32.86 4.11
CA ASN A 354 -17.30 31.41 3.88
C ASN A 354 -17.90 30.60 5.02
N ALA A 355 -18.60 31.24 5.98
CA ALA A 355 -19.17 30.57 7.15
C ALA A 355 -20.16 29.44 6.78
N TRP A 356 -20.81 29.54 5.61
CA TRP A 356 -21.70 28.51 5.08
C TRP A 356 -20.97 27.19 4.77
N ALA A 357 -19.66 27.22 4.54
CA ALA A 357 -18.83 26.07 4.24
C ALA A 357 -18.28 25.40 5.51
N ARG A 358 -18.47 26.00 6.70
CA ARG A 358 -17.97 25.44 7.95
C ARG A 358 -18.55 24.02 8.19
N PRO A 359 -17.72 23.03 8.58
CA PRO A 359 -18.21 21.71 8.96
C PRO A 359 -19.31 21.81 10.01
N THR A 360 -20.40 21.08 9.78
CA THR A 360 -21.56 21.08 10.67
C THR A 360 -21.39 20.06 11.79
N GLU A 361 -22.16 20.20 12.88
CA GLU A 361 -22.21 19.18 13.94
C GLU A 361 -22.61 17.80 13.40
N ALA A 362 -23.40 17.74 12.32
CA ALA A 362 -23.76 16.50 11.66
C ALA A 362 -22.56 15.82 11.00
N ILE A 363 -21.65 16.59 10.40
CA ILE A 363 -20.39 16.08 9.85
C ILE A 363 -19.49 15.59 10.99
N ASP A 364 -19.36 16.36 12.06
CA ASP A 364 -18.59 15.95 13.24
C ASP A 364 -19.14 14.64 13.84
N ALA A 365 -20.47 14.52 13.93
CA ALA A 365 -21.14 13.32 14.41
C ALA A 365 -20.95 12.13 13.45
N ALA A 366 -20.99 12.35 12.14
CA ALA A 366 -20.76 11.32 11.12
C ALA A 366 -19.31 10.82 11.16
N ILE A 367 -18.34 11.73 11.23
CA ILE A 367 -16.92 11.37 11.38
C ILE A 367 -16.69 10.64 12.70
N ALA A 368 -17.29 11.10 13.80
CA ALA A 368 -17.19 10.40 15.09
C ALA A 368 -17.86 9.02 15.04
N ALA A 369 -18.97 8.86 14.31
CA ALA A 369 -19.62 7.58 14.10
C ALA A 369 -18.80 6.64 13.22
N ASP A 370 -18.14 7.15 12.17
CA ASP A 370 -17.23 6.39 11.33
C ASP A 370 -15.97 5.99 12.10
N CYS A 371 -15.40 6.89 12.90
CA CYS A 371 -14.30 6.54 13.81
C CYS A 371 -14.74 5.52 14.86
N ARG A 372 -15.93 5.68 15.46
CA ARG A 372 -16.50 4.67 16.37
C ARG A 372 -16.71 3.36 15.64
N ARG A 373 -17.22 3.35 14.42
CA ARG A 373 -17.40 2.13 13.61
C ARG A 373 -16.06 1.48 13.29
N LEU A 374 -15.03 2.25 12.92
CA LEU A 374 -13.69 1.72 12.70
C LEU A 374 -13.09 1.12 13.99
N VAL A 375 -13.40 1.70 15.15
CA VAL A 375 -13.01 1.16 16.45
C VAL A 375 -13.89 -0.04 16.83
N GLU A 376 -15.20 0.03 16.63
CA GLU A 376 -16.21 -0.96 16.98
C GLU A 376 -16.15 -2.18 16.07
N GLU A 377 -16.05 -2.08 14.76
CA GLU A 377 -15.76 -3.21 13.86
C GLU A 377 -14.45 -3.91 14.23
N ARG A 378 -13.52 -3.19 14.88
CA ARG A 378 -12.31 -3.76 15.49
C ARG A 378 -12.50 -4.24 16.94
N SER A 379 -13.54 -3.78 17.66
CA SER A 379 -13.84 -4.09 19.07
C SER A 379 -14.99 -5.11 19.26
N SER A 380 -15.89 -5.24 18.29
CA SER A 380 -17.10 -6.08 18.23
C SER A 380 -16.80 -7.43 17.62
N TRP A 381 -15.52 -7.74 17.45
CA TRP A 381 -15.06 -9.03 17.03
C TRP A 381 -15.16 -10.00 18.21
N SER A 382 -16.40 -10.45 18.47
CA SER A 382 -16.78 -11.54 19.37
C SER A 382 -17.36 -12.67 18.53
N PRO A 383 -16.85 -13.91 18.63
CA PRO A 383 -17.29 -15.01 17.78
C PRO A 383 -18.63 -15.56 18.27
N SER A 384 -19.74 -15.19 17.63
CA SER A 384 -21.00 -15.94 17.72
C SER A 384 -21.19 -16.75 16.44
N ILE A 385 -21.06 -18.08 16.56
CA ILE A 385 -21.42 -19.04 15.52
C ILE A 385 -22.95 -18.99 15.37
N GLY A 386 -23.44 -18.18 14.42
CA GLY A 386 -24.84 -18.14 14.01
C GLY A 386 -25.06 -19.02 12.78
N THR A 387 -26.10 -19.85 12.81
CA THR A 387 -26.53 -20.75 11.73
C THR A 387 -26.65 -20.01 10.40
N PRO A 388 -26.16 -20.59 9.28
CA PRO A 388 -26.18 -19.93 7.97
C PRO A 388 -27.61 -19.61 7.52
N PRO A 389 -27.89 -18.41 6.98
CA PRO A 389 -29.19 -18.09 6.41
C PRO A 389 -29.42 -18.88 5.11
N ALA A 390 -30.70 -19.18 4.83
CA ALA A 390 -31.11 -19.92 3.64
C ALA A 390 -30.76 -19.13 2.35
N PRO A 391 -30.30 -19.82 1.29
CA PRO A 391 -29.82 -19.16 0.08
C PRO A 391 -30.95 -18.49 -0.71
N ILE A 392 -30.73 -17.21 -1.05
CA ILE A 392 -31.51 -16.47 -2.05
C ILE A 392 -31.06 -16.95 -3.44
N GLN A 393 -32.01 -17.36 -4.30
CA GLN A 393 -31.72 -17.87 -5.65
C GLN A 393 -31.56 -16.74 -6.69
N PRO A 394 -30.44 -16.69 -7.45
CA PRO A 394 -30.31 -15.88 -8.67
C PRO A 394 -30.52 -16.72 -9.96
N PRO A 395 -30.77 -16.07 -11.12
CA PRO A 395 -31.39 -16.68 -12.30
C PRO A 395 -30.54 -17.73 -13.03
N GLU A 396 -31.19 -18.82 -13.45
CA GLU A 396 -30.63 -20.14 -13.73
C GLU A 396 -29.69 -20.27 -14.96
N LEU A 397 -29.58 -19.29 -15.85
CA LEU A 397 -28.88 -19.50 -17.13
C LEU A 397 -27.37 -19.21 -17.11
N ALA A 398 -26.89 -18.31 -16.24
CA ALA A 398 -25.46 -17.99 -16.12
C ALA A 398 -24.68 -19.01 -15.26
N ILE A 399 -25.38 -19.72 -14.37
CA ILE A 399 -24.80 -20.69 -13.43
C ILE A 399 -24.53 -22.05 -14.09
N ALA A 400 -25.33 -22.46 -15.09
CA ALA A 400 -25.16 -23.74 -15.75
C ALA A 400 -23.83 -23.85 -16.52
N VAL A 401 -23.45 -22.78 -17.24
CA VAL A 401 -22.22 -22.73 -18.04
C VAL A 401 -20.97 -22.63 -17.15
N ALA A 402 -21.03 -21.84 -16.07
CA ALA A 402 -19.93 -21.70 -15.11
C ALA A 402 -19.76 -22.96 -14.22
N ARG A 403 -20.85 -23.64 -13.83
CA ARG A 403 -20.78 -24.90 -13.07
C ARG A 403 -20.29 -26.07 -13.91
N GLU A 404 -20.69 -26.20 -15.18
CA GLU A 404 -20.16 -27.28 -16.03
C GLU A 404 -18.66 -27.12 -16.28
N GLN A 405 -18.15 -25.90 -16.46
CA GLN A 405 -16.72 -25.63 -16.62
C GLN A 405 -15.93 -25.84 -15.32
N ALA A 406 -16.45 -25.41 -14.17
CA ALA A 406 -15.82 -25.63 -12.87
C ALA A 406 -15.80 -27.11 -12.43
N VAL A 407 -16.88 -27.87 -12.71
CA VAL A 407 -16.98 -29.30 -12.38
C VAL A 407 -16.12 -30.16 -13.33
N ARG A 408 -15.97 -29.79 -14.61
CA ARG A 408 -15.00 -30.41 -15.53
C ARG A 408 -13.56 -30.15 -15.11
N MET A 409 -13.26 -28.94 -14.62
CA MET A 409 -11.93 -28.57 -14.12
C MET A 409 -11.59 -29.34 -12.83
N GLN A 410 -12.54 -29.43 -11.88
CA GLN A 410 -12.36 -30.13 -10.59
C GLN A 410 -12.06 -31.63 -10.73
N ARG A 411 -12.63 -32.33 -11.73
CA ARG A 411 -12.35 -33.77 -11.95
C ARG A 411 -11.02 -34.05 -12.66
N HIS A 412 -10.44 -33.09 -13.36
CA HIS A 412 -9.11 -33.24 -13.98
C HIS A 412 -7.95 -32.88 -13.02
N LEU A 413 -8.19 -32.02 -12.03
CA LEU A 413 -7.16 -31.51 -11.11
C LEU A 413 -6.65 -32.54 -10.08
N ALA A 414 -7.49 -33.45 -9.58
CA ALA A 414 -7.05 -34.47 -8.61
C ALA A 414 -6.08 -35.51 -9.21
N SER A 415 -6.24 -35.85 -10.50
CA SER A 415 -5.28 -36.69 -11.25
C SER A 415 -4.11 -35.88 -11.83
N GLY A 416 -4.32 -34.59 -12.11
CA GLY A 416 -3.34 -33.69 -12.69
C GLY A 416 -2.26 -33.26 -11.69
N LEU A 417 -2.60 -32.99 -10.43
CA LEU A 417 -1.65 -32.56 -9.40
C LEU A 417 -0.64 -33.66 -9.03
N LEU A 418 -1.06 -34.92 -8.98
CA LEU A 418 -0.15 -36.07 -8.80
C LEU A 418 0.78 -36.27 -10.02
N ALA A 419 0.28 -36.00 -11.24
CA ALA A 419 1.09 -36.04 -12.46
C ALA A 419 2.02 -34.81 -12.59
N GLU A 420 1.61 -33.65 -12.08
CA GLU A 420 2.40 -32.42 -12.05
C GLU A 420 3.48 -32.52 -10.97
N ILE A 421 3.21 -33.09 -9.79
CA ILE A 421 4.24 -33.40 -8.78
C ILE A 421 5.23 -34.46 -9.28
N ALA A 422 4.78 -35.46 -10.06
CA ALA A 422 5.67 -36.39 -10.76
C ALA A 422 6.47 -35.73 -11.89
N GLY A 423 5.86 -34.75 -12.59
CA GLY A 423 6.46 -33.97 -13.69
C GLY A 423 7.38 -32.83 -13.23
N VAL A 424 7.24 -32.35 -12.00
CA VAL A 424 8.08 -31.32 -11.36
C VAL A 424 9.54 -31.76 -11.33
N ALA A 425 9.84 -33.06 -11.25
CA ALA A 425 11.21 -33.56 -11.39
C ALA A 425 11.82 -33.30 -12.79
N SER A 426 11.00 -33.40 -13.85
CA SER A 426 11.41 -33.18 -15.25
C SER A 426 11.52 -31.69 -15.60
N GLU A 427 10.56 -30.88 -15.15
CA GLU A 427 10.58 -29.43 -15.34
C GLU A 427 11.71 -28.77 -14.50
N ASN A 428 11.91 -29.23 -13.26
CA ASN A 428 13.04 -28.81 -12.43
C ASN A 428 14.38 -29.25 -13.03
N ALA A 429 14.45 -30.42 -13.69
CA ALA A 429 15.66 -30.85 -14.40
C ALA A 429 15.94 -29.98 -15.63
N ARG A 430 14.90 -29.55 -16.37
CA ARG A 430 15.03 -28.60 -17.48
C ARG A 430 15.47 -27.21 -17.02
N LEU A 431 14.83 -26.66 -16.00
CA LEU A 431 15.22 -25.36 -15.41
C LEU A 431 16.60 -25.43 -14.75
N ALA A 432 16.97 -26.56 -14.15
CA ALA A 432 18.31 -26.80 -13.63
C ALA A 432 19.36 -26.86 -14.73
N ALA A 433 19.06 -27.50 -15.87
CA ALA A 433 19.93 -27.48 -17.04
C ALA A 433 20.07 -26.07 -17.64
N ALA A 434 19.01 -25.25 -17.57
CA ALA A 434 19.00 -23.86 -18.02
C ALA A 434 19.67 -22.86 -17.05
N SER A 435 19.79 -23.21 -15.76
CA SER A 435 20.34 -22.32 -14.71
C SER A 435 21.79 -22.65 -14.33
N ASN A 436 22.30 -23.80 -14.80
CA ASN A 436 23.62 -24.30 -14.48
C ASN A 436 24.67 -23.72 -15.45
N PRO A 437 25.65 -22.92 -14.96
CA PRO A 437 26.68 -22.30 -15.80
C PRO A 437 27.61 -23.32 -16.49
N SER A 438 27.64 -24.59 -16.03
CA SER A 438 28.42 -25.66 -16.65
C SER A 438 27.73 -26.34 -17.84
N THR A 439 26.42 -26.12 -18.05
CA THR A 439 25.63 -26.72 -19.15
C THR A 439 25.16 -25.72 -20.20
N GLY A 440 25.58 -24.44 -20.13
CA GLY A 440 25.31 -23.44 -21.17
C GLY A 440 23.89 -22.89 -21.21
N GLY A 441 23.13 -23.03 -20.12
CA GLY A 441 21.78 -22.48 -20.00
C GLY A 441 21.75 -20.96 -19.84
N VAL A 442 20.75 -20.31 -20.45
CA VAL A 442 20.55 -18.85 -20.39
C VAL A 442 19.34 -18.54 -19.51
N LEU A 443 19.55 -17.87 -18.39
CA LEU A 443 18.47 -17.33 -17.55
C LEU A 443 17.65 -16.30 -18.33
N PRO A 444 16.35 -16.10 -18.01
CA PRO A 444 15.61 -14.95 -18.51
C PRO A 444 16.40 -13.65 -18.29
N ALA A 445 16.41 -12.74 -19.28
CA ALA A 445 17.24 -11.53 -19.23
C ALA A 445 16.91 -10.61 -18.03
N ASN A 446 15.66 -10.68 -17.55
CA ASN A 446 15.20 -9.96 -16.37
C ASN A 446 15.59 -10.63 -15.04
N TRP A 447 16.02 -11.90 -15.03
CA TRP A 447 16.40 -12.56 -13.79
C TRP A 447 17.87 -12.33 -13.49
N THR A 448 18.16 -11.90 -12.26
CA THR A 448 19.54 -11.63 -11.82
C THR A 448 19.87 -12.42 -10.56
N PRO A 449 20.99 -13.14 -10.54
CA PRO A 449 21.48 -13.77 -9.33
C PRO A 449 22.10 -12.74 -8.40
N VAL A 450 21.66 -12.73 -7.16
CA VAL A 450 22.25 -11.99 -6.06
C VAL A 450 22.97 -13.00 -5.16
N GLN A 451 24.27 -12.80 -4.93
CA GLN A 451 25.03 -13.61 -3.99
C GLN A 451 24.68 -13.19 -2.57
N VAL A 452 24.40 -14.17 -1.72
CA VAL A 452 24.05 -13.97 -0.32
C VAL A 452 25.08 -14.69 0.52
N GLN A 453 25.66 -13.94 1.45
CA GLN A 453 26.56 -14.45 2.48
C GLN A 453 25.90 -14.16 3.83
N MET A 454 25.60 -15.20 4.59
CA MET A 454 25.08 -15.11 5.95
C MET A 454 26.10 -15.66 6.94
N PRO A 455 26.11 -15.19 8.20
CA PRO A 455 26.89 -15.83 9.26
C PRO A 455 26.48 -17.31 9.42
N ASP A 456 27.48 -18.19 9.56
CA ASP A 456 27.31 -19.62 9.85
C ASP A 456 26.45 -20.43 8.86
N VAL A 457 26.23 -19.88 7.65
CA VAL A 457 25.55 -20.54 6.53
C VAL A 457 26.45 -20.47 5.30
N PRO A 458 26.64 -21.58 4.56
CA PRO A 458 27.40 -21.55 3.30
C PRO A 458 26.82 -20.53 2.31
N PRO A 459 27.66 -19.85 1.50
CA PRO A 459 27.18 -18.89 0.51
C PRO A 459 26.23 -19.54 -0.48
N TYR A 460 25.20 -18.79 -0.88
CA TYR A 460 24.22 -19.22 -1.87
C TYR A 460 23.77 -18.05 -2.74
N SER A 461 23.16 -18.36 -3.87
CA SER A 461 22.58 -17.38 -4.79
C SER A 461 21.06 -17.37 -4.67
N ILE A 462 20.46 -16.19 -4.60
CA ILE A 462 19.02 -16.01 -4.80
C ILE A 462 18.80 -15.37 -6.17
N LEU A 463 17.88 -15.90 -6.96
CA LEU A 463 17.45 -15.24 -8.20
C LEU A 463 16.30 -14.29 -7.87
N VAL A 464 16.46 -13.06 -8.32
CA VAL A 464 15.41 -12.04 -8.25
C VAL A 464 15.05 -11.59 -9.66
N ASP A 465 13.81 -11.18 -9.82
CA ASP A 465 13.35 -10.59 -11.07
C ASP A 465 13.56 -9.07 -11.03
N ARG A 466 14.43 -8.56 -11.90
CA ARG A 466 14.74 -7.13 -12.00
C ARG A 466 13.57 -6.28 -12.47
N THR A 467 12.45 -6.86 -12.87
CA THR A 467 11.23 -6.09 -13.19
C THR A 467 10.27 -6.00 -12.00
N GLU A 468 10.43 -6.83 -10.96
CA GLU A 468 9.66 -6.71 -9.71
C GLU A 468 10.00 -5.38 -9.02
N ARG A 469 8.98 -4.64 -8.60
CA ARG A 469 9.11 -3.32 -7.95
C ARG A 469 8.32 -3.23 -6.64
N ARG A 470 7.34 -4.10 -6.42
CA ARG A 470 6.53 -4.12 -5.18
C ARG A 470 7.18 -4.87 -4.05
N ASP A 471 7.96 -5.89 -4.39
CA ASP A 471 8.62 -6.72 -3.39
C ASP A 471 9.81 -5.99 -2.77
N ILE A 472 9.63 -5.59 -1.51
CA ILE A 472 10.65 -4.92 -0.69
C ILE A 472 11.95 -5.71 -0.62
N LEU A 473 11.89 -7.05 -0.64
CA LEU A 473 13.06 -7.92 -0.57
C LEU A 473 13.80 -7.92 -1.90
N VAL A 474 13.08 -7.92 -3.03
CA VAL A 474 13.72 -7.79 -4.35
C VAL A 474 14.42 -6.44 -4.47
N ASN A 475 13.75 -5.36 -4.09
CA ASN A 475 14.33 -4.01 -4.15
C ASN A 475 15.60 -3.90 -3.29
N ALA A 476 15.56 -4.42 -2.07
CA ALA A 476 16.72 -4.44 -1.18
C ALA A 476 17.87 -5.27 -1.77
N LEU A 477 17.58 -6.45 -2.32
CA LEU A 477 18.58 -7.33 -2.94
C LEU A 477 19.22 -6.72 -4.18
N LEU A 478 18.43 -6.07 -5.04
CA LEU A 478 18.93 -5.37 -6.22
C LEU A 478 19.77 -4.15 -5.86
N ALA A 479 19.45 -3.48 -4.75
CA ALA A 479 20.24 -2.38 -4.21
C ALA A 479 21.52 -2.84 -3.48
N GLY A 480 21.80 -4.15 -3.43
CA GLY A 480 23.00 -4.71 -2.80
C GLY A 480 22.88 -4.88 -1.27
N HIS A 481 21.69 -4.70 -0.69
CA HIS A 481 21.45 -4.85 0.74
C HIS A 481 21.14 -6.30 1.12
N SER A 482 21.98 -7.26 0.72
CA SER A 482 21.75 -8.69 1.01
C SER A 482 21.76 -9.03 2.52
N ALA A 483 22.28 -8.15 3.36
CA ALA A 483 22.19 -8.24 4.82
C ALA A 483 20.73 -8.21 5.34
N ILE A 484 19.76 -7.72 4.57
CA ILE A 484 18.34 -7.79 4.93
C ILE A 484 17.84 -9.23 5.06
N LEU A 485 18.54 -10.19 4.44
CA LEU A 485 18.26 -11.62 4.56
C LEU A 485 18.91 -12.26 5.79
N HIS A 486 19.64 -11.49 6.61
CA HIS A 486 20.22 -11.96 7.88
C HIS A 486 19.13 -12.04 8.95
N GLN A 487 18.12 -12.83 8.66
CA GLN A 487 16.93 -13.03 9.45
C GLN A 487 17.28 -13.85 10.70
N PRO A 488 17.14 -13.30 11.92
CA PRO A 488 17.43 -14.03 13.16
C PRO A 488 16.59 -15.32 13.31
N GLU A 489 15.48 -15.42 12.60
CA GLU A 489 14.60 -16.58 12.45
C GLU A 489 15.34 -17.80 11.90
N VAL A 490 16.24 -17.62 10.91
CA VAL A 490 17.09 -18.70 10.39
C VAL A 490 17.99 -19.25 11.51
N GLY A 491 18.52 -18.36 12.35
CA GLY A 491 19.32 -18.73 13.52
C GLY A 491 18.50 -19.56 14.52
N LEU A 492 17.27 -19.13 14.82
CA LEU A 492 16.35 -19.86 15.70
C LEU A 492 16.01 -21.25 15.13
N MET A 493 15.59 -21.34 13.87
CA MET A 493 15.24 -22.60 13.22
C MET A 493 16.40 -23.59 13.27
N ARG A 494 17.64 -23.13 13.02
CA ARG A 494 18.85 -23.95 13.11
C ARG A 494 19.24 -24.34 14.54
N ALA A 495 18.84 -23.56 15.54
CA ALA A 495 19.06 -23.90 16.94
C ALA A 495 18.02 -24.92 17.47
N LEU A 496 16.84 -24.97 16.85
CA LEU A 496 15.77 -25.93 17.16
C LEU A 496 15.94 -27.28 16.44
N THR A 497 16.68 -27.30 15.34
CA THR A 497 16.80 -28.46 14.44
C THR A 497 18.26 -28.77 14.13
N ALA A 498 18.53 -29.87 13.42
CA ALA A 498 19.89 -30.25 13.04
C ALA A 498 20.02 -30.45 11.52
N PRO A 499 21.19 -30.14 10.90
CA PRO A 499 21.42 -30.45 9.49
C PRO A 499 21.07 -31.91 9.16
N GLY A 500 20.41 -32.11 8.01
CA GLY A 500 19.82 -33.40 7.63
C GLY A 500 18.35 -33.55 7.99
N ASP A 501 17.83 -32.75 8.93
CA ASP A 501 16.41 -32.71 9.25
C ASP A 501 15.55 -32.16 8.10
N THR A 502 14.26 -32.49 8.17
CA THR A 502 13.25 -32.04 7.19
C THR A 502 12.52 -30.81 7.71
N ILE A 503 12.43 -29.78 6.87
CA ILE A 503 11.72 -28.52 7.11
C ILE A 503 10.61 -28.38 6.07
N VAL A 504 9.45 -27.90 6.49
CA VAL A 504 8.39 -27.40 5.60
C VAL A 504 8.36 -25.89 5.70
N ASP A 505 8.37 -25.20 4.57
CA ASP A 505 8.32 -23.74 4.44
C ASP A 505 7.06 -23.38 3.64
N ALA A 506 5.98 -23.04 4.34
CA ALA A 506 4.71 -22.61 3.74
C ALA A 506 4.69 -21.08 3.62
N GLY A 507 4.51 -20.61 2.39
CA GLY A 507 4.79 -19.23 1.99
C GLY A 507 6.29 -19.00 1.84
N ALA A 508 6.90 -19.83 0.99
CA ALA A 508 8.34 -19.80 0.81
C ALA A 508 8.84 -18.54 0.09
N HIS A 509 7.95 -17.82 -0.60
CA HIS A 509 8.25 -16.60 -1.33
C HIS A 509 9.44 -16.80 -2.29
N LEU A 510 10.46 -15.94 -2.23
CA LEU A 510 11.70 -16.10 -3.00
C LEU A 510 12.71 -17.08 -2.39
N GLY A 511 12.35 -17.72 -1.27
CA GLY A 511 13.17 -18.68 -0.53
C GLY A 511 14.08 -18.04 0.50
N THR A 512 13.65 -16.95 1.14
CA THR A 512 14.41 -16.28 2.22
C THR A 512 14.71 -17.21 3.39
N MET A 513 13.81 -18.15 3.70
CA MET A 513 14.05 -19.23 4.67
C MET A 513 14.52 -20.52 3.99
N THR A 514 13.88 -20.90 2.87
CA THR A 514 14.21 -22.12 2.12
C THR A 514 15.70 -22.23 1.73
N LEU A 515 16.28 -21.19 1.11
CA LEU A 515 17.63 -21.24 0.57
C LEU A 515 18.73 -21.32 1.64
N PRO A 516 18.74 -20.50 2.72
CA PRO A 516 19.75 -20.65 3.76
C PRO A 516 19.62 -21.96 4.53
N MET A 517 18.41 -22.46 4.77
CA MET A 517 18.22 -23.79 5.37
C MET A 517 18.74 -24.89 4.42
N ALA A 518 18.46 -24.80 3.13
CA ALA A 518 19.02 -25.74 2.15
C ALA A 518 20.56 -25.69 2.10
N ALA A 519 21.15 -24.49 2.14
CA ALA A 519 22.60 -24.28 2.17
C ALA A 519 23.23 -24.88 3.44
N ALA A 520 22.53 -24.79 4.58
CA ALA A 520 22.94 -25.36 5.84
C ALA A 520 22.76 -26.90 5.94
N GLY A 521 22.26 -27.56 4.88
CA GLY A 521 22.18 -29.01 4.78
C GLY A 521 20.83 -29.63 5.18
N TYR A 522 19.76 -28.84 5.28
CA TYR A 522 18.42 -29.33 5.60
C TYR A 522 17.66 -29.77 4.35
N ARG A 523 16.79 -30.79 4.46
CA ARG A 523 15.82 -31.12 3.42
C ARG A 523 14.63 -30.16 3.53
N VAL A 524 14.24 -29.49 2.45
CA VAL A 524 13.20 -28.44 2.53
C VAL A 524 12.07 -28.70 1.53
N LEU A 525 10.83 -28.69 2.02
CA LEU A 525 9.62 -28.63 1.20
C LEU A 525 9.14 -27.18 1.23
N ALA A 526 9.39 -26.45 0.16
CA ALA A 526 8.91 -25.10 -0.05
C ALA A 526 7.56 -25.14 -0.76
N VAL A 527 6.55 -24.53 -0.17
CA VAL A 527 5.19 -24.40 -0.72
C VAL A 527 4.93 -22.91 -0.95
N GLU A 528 4.73 -22.53 -2.20
CA GLU A 528 4.57 -21.14 -2.62
C GLU A 528 3.35 -20.99 -3.53
N ALA A 529 2.46 -20.07 -3.20
CA ALA A 529 1.20 -19.90 -3.92
C ALA A 529 1.39 -19.15 -5.25
N SER A 530 2.27 -18.15 -5.29
CA SER A 530 2.58 -17.35 -6.47
C SER A 530 3.32 -18.18 -7.53
N ALA A 531 2.81 -18.17 -8.76
CA ALA A 531 3.49 -18.83 -9.88
C ALA A 531 4.89 -18.27 -10.11
N ARG A 532 5.03 -16.94 -10.01
CA ARG A 532 6.27 -16.20 -10.24
C ARG A 532 7.32 -16.56 -9.20
N ASN A 533 6.97 -16.45 -7.92
CA ASN A 533 7.90 -16.69 -6.82
C ASN A 533 8.33 -18.16 -6.78
N ALA A 534 7.39 -19.09 -7.00
CA ALA A 534 7.72 -20.51 -7.12
C ALA A 534 8.70 -20.80 -8.27
N ALA A 535 8.58 -20.11 -9.41
CA ALA A 535 9.50 -20.26 -10.53
C ALA A 535 10.91 -19.71 -10.23
N LEU A 536 11.00 -18.52 -9.62
CA LEU A 536 12.26 -17.92 -9.16
C LEU A 536 12.96 -18.79 -8.11
N LEU A 537 12.20 -19.31 -7.15
CA LEU A 537 12.70 -20.19 -6.10
C LEU A 537 13.22 -21.51 -6.69
N ARG A 538 12.50 -22.15 -7.61
CA ARG A 538 12.97 -23.35 -8.31
C ARG A 538 14.30 -23.12 -9.03
N ALA A 539 14.40 -22.01 -9.76
CA ALA A 539 15.63 -21.67 -10.45
C ALA A 539 16.78 -21.34 -9.48
N SER A 540 16.49 -20.70 -8.34
CA SER A 540 17.46 -20.45 -7.27
C SER A 540 17.98 -21.75 -6.67
N VAL A 541 17.07 -22.66 -6.30
CA VAL A 541 17.40 -24.01 -5.81
C VAL A 541 18.29 -24.75 -6.79
N ALA A 542 17.94 -24.70 -8.08
CA ALA A 542 18.68 -25.38 -9.12
C ALA A 542 20.07 -24.77 -9.35
N ARG A 543 20.18 -23.44 -9.34
CA ARG A 543 21.44 -22.69 -9.48
C ARG A 543 22.44 -23.04 -8.37
N ASN A 544 21.94 -23.23 -7.15
CA ASN A 544 22.77 -23.64 -6.02
C ASN A 544 23.06 -25.15 -5.97
N GLY A 545 22.44 -25.95 -6.84
CA GLY A 545 22.58 -27.40 -6.84
C GLY A 545 21.89 -28.08 -5.64
N PHE A 546 20.90 -27.45 -5.02
CA PHE A 546 20.19 -27.97 -3.86
C PHE A 546 19.20 -29.09 -4.24
N ARG A 547 19.71 -30.32 -4.42
CA ARG A 547 18.91 -31.49 -4.85
C ARG A 547 17.91 -31.98 -3.79
N HIS A 548 18.14 -31.60 -2.55
CA HIS A 548 17.35 -31.95 -1.37
C HIS A 548 16.22 -30.96 -1.05
N VAL A 549 15.95 -30.01 -1.96
CA VAL A 549 14.81 -29.10 -1.87
C VAL A 549 13.72 -29.52 -2.87
N ARG A 550 12.46 -29.36 -2.47
CA ARG A 550 11.28 -29.54 -3.33
C ARG A 550 10.43 -28.28 -3.25
N VAL A 551 10.12 -27.69 -4.41
CA VAL A 551 9.31 -26.47 -4.52
C VAL A 551 7.98 -26.79 -5.19
N VAL A 552 6.89 -26.67 -4.45
CA VAL A 552 5.52 -26.95 -4.90
C VAL A 552 4.79 -25.61 -5.06
N ARG A 553 4.18 -25.41 -6.23
CA ARG A 553 3.32 -24.25 -6.46
C ARG A 553 1.92 -24.59 -5.95
N ALA A 554 1.57 -24.11 -4.77
CA ALA A 554 0.27 -24.32 -4.17
C ALA A 554 0.06 -23.39 -2.96
N ALA A 555 -1.20 -23.12 -2.61
CA ALA A 555 -1.57 -22.58 -1.32
C ALA A 555 -1.75 -23.71 -0.30
N ALA A 556 -1.14 -23.57 0.88
CA ALA A 556 -1.33 -24.49 1.99
C ALA A 556 -2.74 -24.30 2.59
N ALA A 557 -3.58 -25.32 2.56
CA ALA A 557 -5.00 -25.21 2.88
C ALA A 557 -5.55 -26.42 3.64
N GLU A 558 -6.76 -26.29 4.19
CA GLU A 558 -7.47 -27.39 4.86
C GLU A 558 -8.01 -28.45 3.89
N SER A 559 -8.25 -28.08 2.63
CA SER A 559 -8.82 -28.97 1.62
C SER A 559 -8.21 -28.74 0.25
N GLU A 560 -8.18 -29.80 -0.55
CA GLU A 560 -7.78 -29.72 -1.95
C GLU A 560 -8.76 -28.86 -2.76
N GLY A 561 -8.23 -28.12 -3.73
CA GLY A 561 -9.07 -27.31 -4.62
C GLY A 561 -8.27 -26.37 -5.51
N SER A 562 -8.97 -25.42 -6.10
CA SER A 562 -8.39 -24.26 -6.77
C SER A 562 -8.85 -23.01 -6.03
N ILE A 563 -7.92 -22.13 -5.71
CA ILE A 563 -8.17 -20.96 -4.90
C ILE A 563 -7.62 -19.71 -5.59
N GLY A 564 -8.40 -18.62 -5.53
CA GLY A 564 -7.95 -17.33 -6.02
C GLY A 564 -6.81 -16.82 -5.13
N PHE A 565 -5.74 -16.34 -5.75
CA PHE A 565 -4.57 -15.79 -5.10
C PHE A 565 -4.29 -14.39 -5.67
N TYR A 566 -4.09 -13.44 -4.77
CA TYR A 566 -3.63 -12.10 -5.07
C TYR A 566 -2.11 -12.09 -4.92
N SER A 567 -1.40 -11.96 -6.04
CA SER A 567 0.04 -11.72 -6.01
C SER A 567 0.24 -10.27 -5.55
N ASP A 568 1.20 -10.02 -4.66
CA ASP A 568 1.58 -8.66 -4.22
C ASP A 568 3.00 -8.63 -3.64
N GLY A 569 3.96 -9.16 -4.40
CA GLY A 569 5.33 -9.35 -3.92
C GLY A 569 5.38 -10.16 -2.61
N ALA A 570 5.95 -9.53 -1.57
CA ALA A 570 6.07 -10.12 -0.23
C ALA A 570 4.74 -10.27 0.50
N TRP A 571 3.68 -9.57 0.09
CA TRP A 571 2.37 -9.53 0.76
C TRP A 571 1.30 -10.34 0.03
N GLY A 572 1.71 -11.20 -0.90
CA GLY A 572 0.79 -12.03 -1.67
C GLY A 572 -0.07 -12.91 -0.76
N CYS A 573 -1.38 -12.88 -0.95
CA CYS A 573 -2.32 -13.57 -0.10
C CYS A 573 -3.39 -14.30 -0.91
N VAL A 574 -4.05 -15.27 -0.28
CA VAL A 574 -5.27 -15.85 -0.84
C VAL A 574 -6.32 -14.73 -1.03
N ALA A 575 -7.16 -14.79 -2.05
CA ALA A 575 -8.29 -13.84 -2.24
C ALA A 575 -9.53 -14.28 -1.47
N ALA A 576 -10.41 -13.38 -1.04
CA ALA A 576 -11.66 -13.80 -0.41
C ALA A 576 -12.65 -14.34 -1.48
N PRO A 577 -13.59 -15.23 -1.11
CA PRO A 577 -14.59 -15.71 -2.07
C PRO A 577 -15.39 -14.56 -2.70
N GLY A 578 -15.35 -14.46 -4.04
CA GLY A 578 -16.06 -13.42 -4.79
C GLY A 578 -15.27 -12.14 -5.04
N GLU A 579 -14.06 -12.02 -4.50
CA GLU A 579 -13.13 -10.93 -4.84
C GLU A 579 -12.33 -11.23 -6.11
N ALA A 580 -11.81 -10.17 -6.75
CA ALA A 580 -10.89 -10.32 -7.85
C ALA A 580 -9.56 -10.92 -7.36
N CYS A 581 -8.96 -11.82 -8.16
CA CYS A 581 -7.66 -12.43 -7.86
C CYS A 581 -6.70 -12.27 -9.05
N SER A 582 -5.40 -12.19 -8.78
CA SER A 582 -4.36 -12.10 -9.82
C SER A 582 -4.19 -13.41 -10.57
N GLU A 583 -4.28 -14.53 -9.84
CA GLU A 583 -4.18 -15.88 -10.41
C GLU A 583 -5.01 -16.91 -9.62
N PHE A 584 -5.22 -18.08 -10.21
CA PHE A 584 -5.70 -19.25 -9.48
C PHE A 584 -4.53 -20.19 -9.22
N THR A 585 -4.41 -20.65 -7.97
CA THR A 585 -3.38 -21.59 -7.54
C THR A 585 -4.02 -22.85 -6.95
N PRO A 586 -3.39 -24.03 -7.07
CA PRO A 586 -3.87 -25.23 -6.38
C PRO A 586 -3.87 -25.02 -4.87
N ALA A 587 -4.95 -25.37 -4.19
CA ALA A 587 -5.00 -25.50 -2.74
C ALA A 587 -4.69 -26.95 -2.36
N VAL A 588 -3.80 -27.16 -1.40
CA VAL A 588 -3.33 -28.50 -0.99
C VAL A 588 -3.18 -28.61 0.52
N ARG A 589 -3.47 -29.79 1.07
CA ARG A 589 -3.09 -30.07 2.46
C ARG A 589 -1.60 -30.36 2.53
N LEU A 590 -0.92 -29.76 3.49
CA LEU A 590 0.50 -30.01 3.70
C LEU A 590 0.75 -31.46 4.13
N ASP A 591 -0.16 -32.08 4.90
CA ASP A 591 -0.06 -33.51 5.23
C ASP A 591 0.01 -34.39 3.97
N ASP A 592 -0.82 -34.09 2.96
CA ASP A 592 -0.89 -34.88 1.72
C ASP A 592 0.43 -34.76 0.93
N LEU A 593 1.08 -33.58 0.94
CA LEU A 593 2.41 -33.40 0.35
C LEU A 593 3.52 -34.13 1.13
N ILE A 594 3.47 -34.10 2.47
CA ILE A 594 4.45 -34.78 3.33
C ILE A 594 4.38 -36.30 3.12
N ASP A 595 3.16 -36.84 3.08
CA ASP A 595 2.89 -38.27 2.84
C ASP A 595 3.37 -38.68 1.45
N LEU A 596 3.06 -37.89 0.42
CA LEU A 596 3.45 -38.15 -0.97
C LEU A 596 4.96 -38.18 -1.18
N LEU A 597 5.70 -37.29 -0.51
CA LEU A 597 7.16 -37.26 -0.60
C LEU A 597 7.83 -38.38 0.22
N GLY A 598 7.08 -39.08 1.07
CA GLY A 598 7.59 -40.12 1.95
C GLY A 598 8.57 -39.59 2.99
N TRP A 599 8.41 -38.33 3.42
CA TRP A 599 9.40 -37.66 4.27
C TRP A 599 9.32 -38.02 5.75
N GLY A 600 8.33 -38.83 6.16
CA GLY A 600 8.27 -39.54 7.44
C GLY A 600 8.13 -38.62 8.66
N ARG A 601 9.23 -37.97 9.05
CA ARG A 601 9.32 -37.02 10.16
C ARG A 601 9.71 -35.64 9.64
N VAL A 602 8.87 -34.64 9.91
CA VAL A 602 9.18 -33.22 9.76
C VAL A 602 9.67 -32.70 11.11
N SER A 603 10.80 -32.01 11.15
CA SER A 603 11.35 -31.43 12.39
C SER A 603 10.77 -30.05 12.69
N LEU A 604 10.50 -29.26 11.66
CA LEU A 604 9.95 -27.92 11.80
C LEU A 604 9.08 -27.54 10.59
N VAL A 605 7.99 -26.84 10.85
CA VAL A 605 7.12 -26.20 9.86
C VAL A 605 7.18 -24.69 10.08
N LYS A 606 7.55 -23.94 9.05
CA LYS A 606 7.34 -22.49 8.98
C LYS A 606 6.02 -22.22 8.26
N ILE A 607 5.19 -21.35 8.83
CA ILE A 607 3.92 -20.90 8.22
C ILE A 607 3.86 -19.38 8.25
N ASP A 608 3.94 -18.75 7.09
CA ASP A 608 3.70 -17.32 6.95
C ASP A 608 3.16 -17.14 5.54
N ILE A 609 1.83 -17.01 5.47
CA ILE A 609 1.01 -17.09 4.27
C ILE A 609 -0.12 -16.05 4.31
N GLU A 610 0.15 -14.93 4.98
CA GLU A 610 -0.67 -13.74 5.00
C GLU A 610 -2.14 -14.00 5.33
N GLY A 611 -2.38 -14.62 6.48
CA GLY A 611 -3.71 -14.77 7.09
C GLY A 611 -4.39 -16.12 6.83
N PHE A 612 -3.79 -16.97 6.00
CA PHE A 612 -4.29 -18.32 5.69
C PHE A 612 -3.70 -19.42 6.61
N GLU A 613 -3.00 -19.01 7.67
CA GLU A 613 -2.38 -19.89 8.67
C GLU A 613 -3.39 -20.85 9.32
N PRO A 614 -4.63 -20.45 9.70
CA PRO A 614 -5.58 -21.38 10.31
C PRO A 614 -5.92 -22.56 9.39
N GLU A 615 -6.10 -22.30 8.10
CA GLU A 615 -6.40 -23.31 7.08
C GLU A 615 -5.21 -24.24 6.88
N ALA A 616 -3.98 -23.70 6.82
CA ALA A 616 -2.76 -24.49 6.75
C ALA A 616 -2.56 -25.38 7.99
N ILE A 617 -2.85 -24.86 9.19
CA ILE A 617 -2.80 -25.61 10.46
C ILE A 617 -3.81 -26.77 10.42
N ARG A 618 -5.04 -26.55 9.96
CA ARG A 618 -6.03 -27.64 9.79
C ARG A 618 -5.58 -28.66 8.73
N GLY A 619 -4.94 -28.19 7.65
CA GLY A 619 -4.30 -29.00 6.62
C GLY A 619 -3.06 -29.80 7.08
N LEU A 620 -2.58 -29.55 8.29
CA LEU A 620 -1.50 -30.29 8.97
C LEU A 620 -2.01 -31.14 10.14
N SER A 621 -3.32 -31.32 10.29
CA SER A 621 -3.92 -31.96 11.46
C SER A 621 -3.33 -33.34 11.79
N ARG A 622 -2.95 -34.16 10.80
CA ARG A 622 -2.31 -35.46 11.03
C ARG A 622 -0.89 -35.30 11.54
N THR A 623 -0.08 -34.46 10.90
CA THR A 623 1.31 -34.19 11.32
C THR A 623 1.34 -33.56 12.71
N LEU A 624 0.50 -32.56 12.96
CA LEU A 624 0.44 -31.84 14.23
C LEU A 624 -0.14 -32.69 15.36
N SER A 625 -0.92 -33.73 15.09
CA SER A 625 -1.45 -34.62 16.15
C SER A 625 -0.42 -35.60 16.71
N ARG A 626 0.72 -35.78 16.04
CA ARG A 626 1.71 -36.80 16.44
C ARG A 626 2.40 -36.46 17.78
N PRO A 627 2.90 -37.48 18.51
CA PRO A 627 3.75 -37.26 19.68
C PRO A 627 5.12 -36.66 19.31
N ASP A 628 5.66 -37.01 18.14
CA ASP A 628 6.91 -36.52 17.57
C ASP A 628 6.71 -35.33 16.60
N ALA A 629 5.60 -34.60 16.77
CA ALA A 629 5.20 -33.52 15.89
C ALA A 629 6.25 -32.38 15.81
N PRO A 630 6.33 -31.67 14.67
CA PRO A 630 7.36 -30.67 14.42
C PRO A 630 7.24 -29.44 15.34
N PHE A 631 8.32 -28.68 15.47
CA PHE A 631 8.19 -27.28 15.88
C PHE A 631 7.36 -26.51 14.83
N VAL A 632 6.50 -25.59 15.26
CA VAL A 632 5.79 -24.71 14.32
C VAL A 632 6.26 -23.29 14.56
N PHE A 633 6.94 -22.72 13.58
CA PHE A 633 7.31 -21.32 13.56
C PHE A 633 6.32 -20.60 12.65
N TYR A 634 5.62 -19.58 13.13
CA TYR A 634 4.56 -18.97 12.33
C TYR A 634 4.45 -17.47 12.55
N GLU A 635 4.14 -16.75 11.48
CA GLU A 635 3.76 -15.34 11.57
C GLU A 635 2.30 -15.25 12.04
N SER A 636 2.06 -14.31 12.95
CA SER A 636 0.73 -13.91 13.37
C SER A 636 0.52 -12.46 12.95
N ASN A 637 0.00 -12.28 11.74
CA ASN A 637 -0.35 -10.98 11.18
C ASN A 637 -1.82 -10.67 11.51
N ALA A 638 -2.04 -9.84 12.53
CA ALA A 638 -3.36 -9.49 13.03
C ALA A 638 -4.25 -8.82 11.95
N HIS A 639 -3.65 -8.15 10.95
CA HIS A 639 -4.40 -7.54 9.86
C HIS A 639 -4.99 -8.60 8.92
N THR A 640 -4.15 -9.48 8.38
CA THR A 640 -4.57 -10.48 7.38
C THR A 640 -5.44 -11.56 8.01
N LEU A 641 -5.17 -11.92 9.26
CA LEU A 641 -6.08 -12.73 10.09
C LEU A 641 -7.46 -12.08 10.25
N GLY A 642 -7.49 -10.77 10.53
CA GLY A 642 -8.74 -10.00 10.65
C GLY A 642 -9.58 -10.00 9.38
N LEU A 643 -8.95 -9.83 8.21
CA LEU A 643 -9.63 -9.92 6.89
C LEU A 643 -10.28 -11.29 6.65
N ARG A 644 -9.75 -12.34 7.31
CA ARG A 644 -10.23 -13.73 7.22
C ARG A 644 -11.25 -14.09 8.30
N GLY A 645 -11.64 -13.13 9.14
CA GLY A 645 -12.51 -13.41 10.26
C GLY A 645 -11.85 -14.36 11.26
N THR A 646 -10.56 -14.13 11.55
CA THR A 646 -9.87 -14.73 12.71
C THR A 646 -9.02 -13.67 13.46
N ARG A 647 -8.55 -13.99 14.67
CA ARG A 647 -7.61 -13.15 15.46
C ARG A 647 -6.35 -13.93 15.77
N PRO A 648 -5.24 -13.26 16.16
CA PRO A 648 -4.04 -13.91 16.67
C PRO A 648 -4.29 -15.01 17.72
N GLY A 649 -5.13 -14.74 18.73
CA GLY A 649 -5.50 -15.74 19.74
C GLY A 649 -6.17 -17.00 19.18
N GLY A 650 -6.80 -16.92 18.00
CA GLY A 650 -7.36 -18.06 17.28
C GLY A 650 -6.29 -19.01 16.75
N LEU A 651 -5.13 -18.52 16.30
CA LEU A 651 -4.00 -19.35 15.91
C LEU A 651 -3.40 -20.09 17.10
N ILE A 652 -3.23 -19.37 18.21
CA ILE A 652 -2.74 -19.95 19.46
C ILE A 652 -3.69 -21.07 19.90
N ALA A 653 -5.00 -20.81 19.92
CA ALA A 653 -6.01 -21.81 20.28
C ALA A 653 -6.00 -23.03 19.34
N ALA A 654 -5.84 -22.81 18.03
CA ALA A 654 -5.78 -23.89 17.05
C ALA A 654 -4.58 -24.81 17.29
N LEU A 655 -3.40 -24.26 17.58
CA LEU A 655 -2.20 -25.04 17.92
C LEU A 655 -2.29 -25.69 19.30
N GLU A 656 -2.86 -24.99 20.30
CA GLU A 656 -3.09 -25.56 21.64
C GLU A 656 -4.06 -26.74 21.61
N ALA A 657 -5.04 -26.76 20.70
CA ALA A 657 -5.92 -27.91 20.49
C ALA A 657 -5.16 -29.18 20.05
N PHE A 658 -4.00 -29.04 19.41
CA PHE A 658 -3.10 -30.15 19.10
C PHE A 658 -2.09 -30.46 20.23
N GLY A 659 -2.14 -29.72 21.35
CA GLY A 659 -1.26 -29.91 22.51
C GLY A 659 0.03 -29.08 22.46
N TYR A 660 0.10 -28.05 21.63
CA TYR A 660 1.23 -27.12 21.61
C TYR A 660 1.16 -26.07 22.71
N ARG A 661 2.31 -25.48 23.04
CA ARG A 661 2.46 -24.23 23.77
C ARG A 661 3.12 -23.22 22.84
N CYS A 662 2.52 -22.06 22.69
CA CYS A 662 2.96 -21.00 21.79
C CYS A 662 3.75 -19.94 22.56
N PHE A 663 4.85 -19.48 21.98
CA PHE A 663 5.74 -18.47 22.51
C PHE A 663 5.94 -17.40 21.46
N ARG A 664 5.71 -16.13 21.81
CA ARG A 664 6.11 -15.01 20.98
C ARG A 664 7.63 -14.99 20.89
N TYR A 665 8.14 -14.92 19.67
CA TYR A 665 9.55 -14.81 19.39
C TYR A 665 9.95 -13.34 19.25
N THR A 666 11.05 -13.01 19.89
CA THR A 666 11.82 -11.79 19.69
C THR A 666 13.28 -12.21 19.77
N PRO A 667 14.20 -11.67 18.96
CA PRO A 667 15.60 -12.10 19.00
C PRO A 667 16.18 -12.12 20.43
N GLY A 668 16.52 -13.31 20.93
CA GLY A 668 17.02 -13.53 22.29
C GLY A 668 15.97 -13.73 23.40
N LEU A 669 14.67 -13.72 23.08
CA LEU A 669 13.58 -13.91 24.04
C LEU A 669 12.40 -14.71 23.44
N LEU A 670 11.99 -15.77 24.13
CA LEU A 670 10.74 -16.49 23.88
C LEU A 670 9.78 -16.23 25.04
N THR A 671 8.64 -15.62 24.76
CA THR A 671 7.66 -15.26 25.79
C THR A 671 6.40 -16.08 25.62
N ARG A 672 5.99 -16.84 26.64
CA ARG A 672 4.76 -17.65 26.57
C ARG A 672 3.56 -16.75 26.33
N VAL A 673 2.75 -17.09 25.33
CA VAL A 673 1.48 -16.41 24.98
C VAL A 673 0.32 -17.39 25.03
N ARG A 674 -0.89 -16.92 25.36
CA ARG A 674 -2.12 -17.70 25.46
C ARG A 674 -3.20 -17.13 24.52
N PRO A 675 -4.26 -17.88 24.17
CA PRO A 675 -5.34 -17.38 23.33
C PRO A 675 -6.05 -16.11 23.84
N GLU A 676 -6.04 -15.92 25.16
CA GLU A 676 -6.57 -14.74 25.85
C GLU A 676 -5.61 -13.55 25.92
N ASP A 677 -4.32 -13.75 25.58
CA ASP A 677 -3.35 -12.65 25.60
C ASP A 677 -3.56 -11.76 24.36
N ASP A 678 -3.54 -10.44 24.56
CA ASP A 678 -3.63 -9.48 23.47
C ASP A 678 -2.30 -9.40 22.71
N GLN A 679 -2.36 -9.57 21.39
CA GLN A 679 -1.25 -9.25 20.51
C GLN A 679 -1.28 -7.75 20.20
N THR A 680 -0.35 -6.99 20.76
CA THR A 680 -0.28 -5.53 20.60
C THR A 680 0.33 -5.10 19.27
N ASP A 681 1.23 -5.91 18.72
CA ASP A 681 1.93 -5.63 17.46
C ASP A 681 1.17 -6.22 16.27
N LEU A 682 1.18 -5.52 15.14
CA LEU A 682 0.43 -5.94 13.96
C LEU A 682 0.90 -7.29 13.43
N VAL A 683 2.21 -7.50 13.40
CA VAL A 683 2.87 -8.70 12.90
C VAL A 683 3.88 -9.13 13.94
N VAL A 684 3.80 -10.39 14.35
CA VAL A 684 4.79 -11.00 15.25
C VAL A 684 5.04 -12.44 14.84
N ASP A 685 6.24 -12.92 15.11
CA ASP A 685 6.56 -14.33 14.99
C ASP A 685 6.28 -15.10 16.27
N HIS A 686 5.84 -16.34 16.11
CA HIS A 686 5.62 -17.27 17.20
C HIS A 686 6.33 -18.58 16.95
N LEU A 687 6.78 -19.20 18.05
CA LEU A 687 7.24 -20.57 18.11
C LEU A 687 6.24 -21.38 18.94
N ALA A 688 5.64 -22.40 18.34
CA ALA A 688 4.82 -23.38 19.01
C ALA A 688 5.58 -24.71 19.21
N VAL A 689 5.55 -25.22 20.44
CA VAL A 689 6.26 -26.45 20.86
C VAL A 689 5.34 -27.37 21.66
N LYS A 690 5.37 -28.70 21.44
CA LYS A 690 4.71 -29.66 22.33
C LYS A 690 5.58 -30.09 23.51
N GLY A 691 6.89 -30.17 23.30
CA GLY A 691 7.86 -30.66 24.28
C GLY A 691 8.57 -29.56 25.07
N ALA A 692 9.73 -29.91 25.64
CA ALA A 692 10.66 -28.93 26.17
C ALA A 692 11.30 -28.16 25.01
N ILE A 693 11.47 -26.84 25.19
CA ILE A 693 12.30 -26.04 24.28
C ILE A 693 13.75 -26.50 24.51
N PRO A 694 14.49 -26.89 23.46
CA PRO A 694 15.89 -27.26 23.62
C PRO A 694 16.70 -26.06 24.16
N HIS A 695 17.89 -26.31 24.69
CA HIS A 695 18.73 -25.21 25.16
C HIS A 695 19.15 -24.32 23.97
N LEU A 696 18.61 -23.10 23.92
CA LEU A 696 18.91 -22.10 22.90
C LEU A 696 19.97 -21.13 23.45
N PRO A 697 21.22 -21.14 22.95
CA PRO A 697 22.24 -20.20 23.38
C PRO A 697 21.74 -18.76 23.18
N HIS A 698 21.91 -17.91 24.21
CA HIS A 698 21.52 -16.50 24.17
C HIS A 698 20.01 -16.20 24.04
N THR A 699 19.14 -17.21 24.13
CA THR A 699 17.69 -17.01 24.14
C THR A 699 17.11 -17.37 25.50
N ARG A 700 16.49 -16.40 26.17
CA ARG A 700 15.79 -16.61 27.43
C ARG A 700 14.34 -17.02 27.16
N VAL A 701 13.78 -17.87 28.01
CA VAL A 701 12.36 -18.25 27.98
C VAL A 701 11.67 -17.62 29.19
N ALA A 702 10.63 -16.83 28.94
CA ALA A 702 9.82 -16.17 29.97
C ALA A 702 8.38 -16.72 29.97
N ASP A 703 7.82 -16.91 31.17
CA ASP A 703 6.50 -17.52 31.36
C ASP A 703 5.31 -16.55 31.17
N ARG A 704 5.58 -15.25 31.11
CA ARG A 704 4.62 -14.18 30.78
C ARG A 704 5.34 -13.01 30.12
N LEU A 705 4.60 -12.21 29.36
CA LEU A 705 5.01 -10.88 28.92
C LEU A 705 5.39 -10.05 30.15
N GLU A 706 6.69 -9.82 30.34
CA GLU A 706 7.16 -8.81 31.28
C GLU A 706 6.79 -7.45 30.68
N MET A 707 5.80 -6.78 31.28
CA MET A 707 5.46 -5.42 30.86
C MET A 707 6.63 -4.50 31.21
N HIS A 708 7.21 -3.86 30.20
CA HIS A 708 8.28 -2.87 30.34
C HIS A 708 7.84 -1.51 29.84
#